data_AF-A0A845X8D5-F1
#
_entry.id   AF-A0A845X8D5-F1
#
_cell.length_a   1.000
_cell.length_b   1.000
_cell.length_c   1.000
_cell.angle_alpha   90.00
_cell.angle_beta   90.00
_cell.angle_gamma   90.00
#
_symmetry.space_group_name_H-M   'P 1'
#
loop_
_entity.id
_entity.type
_entity.pdbx_description
1 polymer ?
#
loop_
_entity_poly.entity_id
_entity_poly.type
_entity_poly.pdbx_seq_one_letter_code
_entity_poly.pdbx_strand_id
1 'polypeptide(L)'
;MATQKPVFFNHIVDKGQLKKLIAWAYTNYGSARSSQVADELKGMGFHYATRAGVSISVDDLQVPPVKKAMLAEAEITIETTESRYRTGEITEVERFQKVIDTWNGTSEALKEEVVHNFRATDPLNSVYMMAFSGARGNLSQVRQLVGMRGLMADPQGEIIDQPIKTNFREGLTVTEYIISSYGARKGLVDTALRTADSGYLTRRLVDVSQDVIVREVDCGTHRGVELTAMKDGNRVLIPLSTRLLGRTLAEDMIHPETGEVVAKRNDTIDETLGKRLGDTFEIIKVRSPLTCEAARSVCQHCYGWSLAHGHLVDLGEAIGIIAAQSIGEPGTQLTMRTFHTGGVFTGEVARTVKAEASGVVEFGKTLRTRSVRTRHGDDREQVDVAGDLIVVNAKGKKQRHALTAGTLLLVKSGDTVTTGQLLAQVEAVKRQKSTEKATKDVATDLAGEVLFDRLAAEEKKDRQGNITHIAQRGGLLWVLSGGVYNLLPGAEPVVKDGDRVEQGDVLAETQLRTAHGGVVRRAEQGREIEIITASVQLDQAQVQRSASGTREQYIIQTPHGQQFFLKAAPGTKVLNHQVIAELNDDRYQTNTGGIVKYAGVETGKARGKKQGYEVTQGGSLLWIPEECHEVNKDISLLMVEEGQYVEAGTEVVKDIFCQSAGIVEITQKNDILREMVIKPGELHLMDEPPAVEADGQLLQPGTTLFPELTVEELRYGEYVDTPEGLAVLLRPVHEFTIADTPNVPSQESINEDGGQTISLRAVQRLFYKDGERVKSVNGVELLSTQLVLQITDEESHDVDSLSADIELIANDPDDEDTDYRLQIVILESLVIRRDIDADTTSGGTQTHVVVKDGDEIPKGAVVARTEIKCKEGGEICGIQAEAEAMRRLLVVRESDVSHLAITEKATVQPGDLVVAGQAVAPGVKAIQSGCVLKTTPEEVVLRLGRPYRVSTGALLQVGDHDLVQRGD
;
A
#
# COMPACT_ATOMS: atom_id res chain seq x y z
N MET A 1 -41.60 -9.16 -63.12
CA MET A 1 -41.42 -10.25 -62.14
C MET A 1 -42.41 -10.03 -61.01
N ALA A 2 -43.21 -11.05 -60.67
CA ALA A 2 -44.31 -10.95 -59.71
C ALA A 2 -43.82 -10.41 -58.35
N THR A 3 -44.47 -9.35 -57.86
CA THR A 3 -44.28 -8.76 -56.54
C THR A 3 -44.57 -9.80 -55.46
N GLN A 4 -43.51 -10.44 -54.94
CA GLN A 4 -43.60 -11.22 -53.71
C GLN A 4 -44.14 -10.30 -52.62
N LYS A 5 -45.24 -10.71 -51.97
CA LYS A 5 -45.77 -10.00 -50.80
C LYS A 5 -44.64 -9.87 -49.77
N PRO A 6 -44.41 -8.67 -49.20
CA PRO A 6 -43.42 -8.51 -48.15
C PRO A 6 -43.79 -9.42 -46.97
N VAL A 7 -42.83 -10.25 -46.54
CA VAL A 7 -42.98 -11.13 -45.39
C VAL A 7 -42.97 -10.26 -44.12
N PHE A 8 -44.06 -10.30 -43.35
CA PHE A 8 -44.15 -9.56 -42.08
C PHE A 8 -43.55 -10.40 -40.95
N PHE A 9 -42.53 -9.86 -40.28
CA PHE A 9 -41.90 -10.49 -39.11
C PHE A 9 -42.44 -9.86 -37.82
N ASN A 10 -43.32 -10.58 -37.11
CA ASN A 10 -43.83 -10.14 -35.81
C ASN A 10 -42.88 -10.56 -34.68
N HIS A 11 -41.78 -9.83 -34.50
CA HIS A 11 -40.79 -10.10 -33.45
C HIS A 11 -40.29 -8.79 -32.84
N ILE A 12 -40.00 -8.80 -31.54
CA ILE A 12 -39.36 -7.67 -30.85
C ILE A 12 -37.92 -7.55 -31.37
N VAL A 13 -37.56 -6.40 -31.93
CA VAL A 13 -36.21 -6.15 -32.45
C VAL A 13 -35.39 -5.47 -31.36
N ASP A 14 -34.61 -6.26 -30.63
CA ASP A 14 -33.57 -5.75 -29.73
C ASP A 14 -32.27 -5.41 -30.50
N LYS A 15 -31.28 -4.84 -29.80
CA LYS A 15 -29.96 -4.54 -30.39
C LYS A 15 -29.28 -5.76 -31.02
N GLY A 16 -29.45 -6.96 -30.45
CA GLY A 16 -28.88 -8.19 -30.95
C GLY A 16 -29.53 -8.66 -32.25
N GLN A 17 -30.87 -8.58 -32.33
CA GLN A 17 -31.63 -8.88 -33.54
C GLN A 17 -31.35 -7.85 -34.64
N LEU A 18 -31.20 -6.57 -34.31
CA LEU A 18 -30.80 -5.54 -35.26
C LEU A 18 -29.41 -5.85 -35.86
N LYS A 19 -28.45 -6.29 -35.04
CA LYS A 19 -27.13 -6.73 -35.51
C LYS A 19 -27.24 -7.93 -36.46
N LYS A 20 -28.09 -8.91 -36.14
CA LYS A 20 -28.34 -10.07 -37.02
C LYS A 20 -28.99 -9.66 -38.34
N LEU A 21 -29.91 -8.70 -38.31
CA LEU A 21 -30.56 -8.17 -39.51
C LEU A 21 -29.54 -7.49 -40.44
N ILE A 22 -28.65 -6.65 -39.89
CA ILE A 22 -27.59 -5.99 -40.66
C ILE A 22 -26.60 -7.02 -41.21
N ALA A 23 -26.19 -8.01 -40.39
CA ALA A 23 -25.30 -9.07 -40.85
C ALA A 23 -25.94 -9.89 -41.99
N TRP A 24 -27.23 -10.21 -41.87
CA TRP A 24 -27.99 -10.90 -42.92
C TRP A 24 -28.08 -10.06 -44.20
N ALA A 25 -28.32 -8.75 -44.09
CA ALA A 25 -28.33 -7.84 -45.23
C ALA A 25 -26.96 -7.81 -45.93
N TYR A 26 -25.88 -7.76 -45.16
CA TYR A 26 -24.50 -7.73 -45.67
C TYR A 26 -24.16 -9.00 -46.45
N THR A 27 -24.45 -10.17 -45.87
CA THR A 27 -24.14 -11.46 -46.51
C THR A 27 -24.95 -11.69 -47.79
N ASN A 28 -26.22 -11.26 -47.85
CA ASN A 28 -27.08 -11.55 -49.00
C ASN A 28 -27.09 -10.48 -50.08
N TYR A 29 -26.85 -9.21 -49.73
CA TYR A 29 -27.02 -8.07 -50.64
C TYR A 29 -25.77 -7.18 -50.77
N GLY A 30 -24.69 -7.50 -50.06
CA GLY A 30 -23.42 -6.79 -50.10
C GLY A 30 -23.42 -5.44 -49.37
N SER A 31 -22.26 -4.77 -49.41
CA SER A 31 -22.00 -3.55 -48.62
C SER A 31 -22.92 -2.36 -48.98
N ALA A 32 -23.05 -2.03 -50.28
CA ALA A 32 -23.79 -0.84 -50.72
C ALA A 32 -25.27 -0.85 -50.30
N ARG A 33 -25.98 -1.97 -50.51
CA ARG A 33 -27.39 -2.10 -50.10
C ARG A 33 -27.54 -2.14 -48.58
N SER A 34 -26.61 -2.78 -47.89
CA SER A 34 -26.62 -2.84 -46.43
C SER A 34 -26.42 -1.48 -45.79
N SER A 35 -25.58 -0.63 -46.38
CA SER A 35 -25.40 0.76 -45.95
C SER A 35 -26.70 1.56 -46.09
N GLN A 36 -27.43 1.39 -47.20
CA GLN A 36 -28.73 2.05 -47.39
C GLN A 36 -29.76 1.58 -46.35
N VAL A 37 -29.85 0.27 -46.11
CA VAL A 37 -30.73 -0.30 -45.08
C VAL A 37 -30.39 0.25 -43.70
N ALA A 38 -29.10 0.36 -43.37
CA ALA A 38 -28.66 0.93 -42.09
C ALA A 38 -29.09 2.41 -41.95
N ASP A 39 -29.00 3.21 -43.01
CA ASP A 39 -29.43 4.61 -43.01
C ASP A 39 -30.97 4.76 -42.90
N GLU A 40 -31.73 3.92 -43.59
CA GLU A 40 -33.19 3.89 -43.48
C GLU A 40 -33.64 3.46 -42.08
N LEU A 41 -33.00 2.44 -41.50
CA LEU A 41 -33.23 2.01 -40.11
C LEU A 41 -32.89 3.11 -39.11
N LYS A 42 -31.79 3.85 -39.35
CA LYS A 42 -31.41 5.02 -38.53
C LYS A 42 -32.49 6.10 -38.59
N GLY A 43 -32.94 6.48 -39.78
CA GLY A 43 -33.97 7.50 -39.97
C GLY A 43 -35.30 7.11 -39.32
N MET A 44 -35.73 5.87 -39.54
CA MET A 44 -36.92 5.28 -38.91
C MET A 44 -36.79 5.25 -37.38
N GLY A 45 -35.65 4.78 -36.88
CA GLY A 45 -35.36 4.68 -35.45
C GLY A 45 -35.42 6.04 -34.77
N PHE A 46 -34.79 7.07 -35.33
CA PHE A 46 -34.88 8.43 -34.78
C PHE A 46 -36.31 8.98 -34.81
N HIS A 47 -37.03 8.82 -35.92
CA HIS A 47 -38.41 9.30 -36.02
C HIS A 47 -39.33 8.68 -34.95
N TYR A 48 -39.30 7.35 -34.80
CA TYR A 48 -40.15 6.67 -33.82
C TYR A 48 -39.66 6.84 -32.39
N ALA A 49 -38.35 6.98 -32.15
CA ALA A 49 -37.83 7.30 -30.82
C ALA A 49 -38.29 8.69 -30.35
N THR A 50 -38.24 9.70 -31.24
CA THR A 50 -38.76 11.04 -30.94
C THR A 50 -40.27 11.00 -30.68
N ARG A 51 -41.04 10.27 -31.49
CA ARG A 51 -42.49 10.12 -31.30
C ARG A 51 -42.85 9.36 -30.02
N ALA A 52 -42.04 8.37 -29.63
CA ALA A 52 -42.27 7.60 -28.41
C ALA A 52 -42.10 8.45 -27.14
N GLY A 53 -41.31 9.54 -27.19
CA GLY A 53 -41.17 10.47 -26.07
C GLY A 53 -40.63 9.82 -24.80
N VAL A 54 -39.77 8.81 -24.94
CA VAL A 54 -39.25 8.05 -23.79
C VAL A 54 -38.46 8.99 -22.89
N SER A 55 -38.90 9.11 -21.64
CA SER A 55 -38.27 9.92 -20.59
C SER A 55 -38.03 9.07 -19.36
N ILE A 56 -37.14 9.52 -18.47
CA ILE A 56 -36.88 8.88 -17.18
C ILE A 56 -37.25 9.85 -16.06
N SER A 57 -38.06 9.37 -15.14
CA SER A 57 -38.50 10.07 -13.94
C SER A 57 -38.19 9.25 -12.70
N VAL A 58 -38.31 9.87 -11.52
CA VAL A 58 -38.18 9.15 -10.26
C VAL A 58 -39.26 8.08 -10.13
N ASP A 59 -40.47 8.31 -10.66
CA ASP A 59 -41.59 7.37 -10.56
C ASP A 59 -41.38 6.08 -11.37
N ASP A 60 -40.60 6.16 -12.45
CA ASP A 60 -40.22 4.98 -13.24
C ASP A 60 -39.35 3.99 -12.46
N LEU A 61 -38.68 4.44 -11.40
CA LEU A 61 -37.80 3.62 -10.56
C LEU A 61 -38.57 2.83 -9.50
N GLN A 62 -39.49 1.96 -9.90
CA GLN A 62 -40.36 1.24 -8.96
C GLN A 62 -39.59 0.18 -8.15
N VAL A 63 -39.55 0.38 -6.82
CA VAL A 63 -38.94 -0.59 -5.88
C VAL A 63 -39.92 -1.75 -5.66
N PRO A 64 -39.48 -3.02 -5.79
CA PRO A 64 -40.35 -4.17 -5.51
C PRO A 64 -40.81 -4.18 -4.04
N PRO A 65 -42.11 -4.38 -3.76
CA PRO A 65 -42.61 -4.41 -2.38
C PRO A 65 -42.06 -5.60 -1.58
N VAL A 66 -41.72 -6.69 -2.25
CA VAL A 66 -41.15 -7.93 -1.67
C VAL A 66 -39.76 -7.69 -1.06
N LYS A 67 -39.05 -6.63 -1.47
CA LYS A 67 -37.69 -6.30 -1.00
C LYS A 67 -37.57 -6.32 0.53
N LYS A 68 -38.49 -5.69 1.25
CA LYS A 68 -38.42 -5.57 2.71
C LYS A 68 -38.48 -6.94 3.40
N ALA A 69 -39.33 -7.83 2.91
CA ALA A 69 -39.46 -9.19 3.45
C ALA A 69 -38.18 -10.01 3.23
N MET A 70 -37.59 -9.92 2.02
CA MET A 70 -36.34 -10.62 1.71
C MET A 70 -35.16 -10.14 2.54
N LEU A 71 -35.06 -8.83 2.79
CA LEU A 71 -34.00 -8.28 3.65
C LEU A 71 -34.15 -8.74 5.09
N ALA A 72 -35.38 -8.79 5.63
CA ALA A 72 -35.63 -9.28 6.98
C ALA A 72 -35.28 -10.78 7.13
N GLU A 73 -35.60 -11.60 6.13
CA GLU A 73 -35.22 -13.03 6.12
C GLU A 73 -33.70 -13.22 6.10
N ALA A 74 -32.99 -12.41 5.30
CA ALA A 74 -31.54 -12.42 5.25
C ALA A 74 -30.91 -12.01 6.61
N GLU A 75 -31.47 -10.98 7.27
CA GLU A 75 -31.03 -10.52 8.59
C GLU A 75 -31.19 -11.59 9.67
N ILE A 76 -32.34 -12.26 9.73
CA ILE A 76 -32.57 -13.37 10.68
C ILE A 76 -31.55 -14.51 10.46
N THR A 77 -31.24 -14.80 9.21
CA THR A 77 -30.23 -15.82 8.85
C THR A 77 -28.83 -15.42 9.33
N ILE A 78 -28.50 -14.13 9.24
CA ILE A 78 -27.21 -13.59 9.70
C ILE A 78 -27.15 -13.57 11.22
N GLU A 79 -28.21 -13.15 11.93
CA GLU A 79 -28.27 -13.20 13.39
C GLU A 79 -28.07 -14.60 13.93
N THR A 80 -28.68 -15.60 13.28
CA THR A 80 -28.48 -17.01 13.62
C THR A 80 -27.01 -17.42 13.40
N THR A 81 -26.39 -16.96 12.32
CA THR A 81 -24.97 -17.23 12.00
C THR A 81 -24.03 -16.57 13.01
N GLU A 82 -24.32 -15.32 13.40
CA GLU A 82 -23.60 -14.60 14.46
C GLU A 82 -23.73 -15.30 15.81
N SER A 83 -24.91 -15.81 16.14
CA SER A 83 -25.11 -16.60 17.36
C SER A 83 -24.24 -17.86 17.36
N ARG A 84 -24.17 -18.59 16.24
CA ARG A 84 -23.29 -19.77 16.08
C ARG A 84 -21.81 -19.42 16.17
N TYR A 85 -21.43 -18.23 15.71
CA TYR A 85 -20.06 -17.73 15.86
C TYR A 85 -19.75 -17.41 17.32
N ARG A 86 -20.66 -16.73 18.03
CA ARG A 86 -20.52 -16.41 19.47
C ARG A 86 -20.44 -17.66 20.36
N THR A 87 -21.08 -18.76 19.96
CA THR A 87 -21.00 -20.05 20.66
C THR A 87 -19.79 -20.90 20.26
N GLY A 88 -18.94 -20.44 19.32
CA GLY A 88 -17.77 -21.19 18.87
C GLY A 88 -18.10 -22.40 17.98
N GLU A 89 -19.29 -22.46 17.39
CA GLU A 89 -19.65 -23.57 16.48
C GLU A 89 -18.97 -23.46 15.11
N ILE A 90 -18.79 -22.22 14.63
CA ILE A 90 -18.22 -21.90 13.33
C ILE A 90 -16.99 -21.00 13.47
N THR A 91 -16.10 -21.04 12.47
CA THR A 91 -14.93 -20.16 12.42
C THR A 91 -15.29 -18.79 11.83
N GLU A 92 -14.42 -17.79 12.03
CA GLU A 92 -14.62 -16.45 11.45
C GLU A 92 -14.70 -16.49 9.91
N VAL A 93 -13.88 -17.32 9.27
CA VAL A 93 -13.90 -17.51 7.81
C VAL A 93 -15.22 -18.13 7.36
N GLU A 94 -15.75 -19.12 8.09
CA GLU A 94 -17.04 -19.75 7.80
C GLU A 94 -18.21 -18.76 7.99
N ARG A 95 -18.17 -17.95 9.05
CA ARG A 95 -19.14 -16.88 9.33
C ARG A 95 -19.16 -15.88 8.17
N PHE A 96 -18.00 -15.34 7.83
CA PHE A 96 -17.84 -14.34 6.78
C PHE A 96 -18.32 -14.86 5.41
N GLN A 97 -17.95 -16.09 5.03
CA GLN A 97 -18.41 -16.71 3.79
C GLN A 97 -19.93 -16.91 3.76
N LYS A 98 -20.52 -17.33 4.89
CA LYS A 98 -21.98 -17.48 5.01
C LYS A 98 -22.71 -16.15 4.87
N VAL A 99 -22.19 -15.08 5.47
CA VAL A 99 -22.76 -13.72 5.36
C VAL A 99 -22.71 -13.24 3.90
N ILE A 100 -21.55 -13.39 3.23
CA ILE A 100 -21.40 -13.02 1.81
C ILE A 100 -22.37 -13.77 0.92
N ASP A 101 -22.45 -15.10 1.05
CA ASP A 101 -23.33 -15.91 0.22
C ASP A 101 -24.81 -15.58 0.46
N THR A 102 -25.19 -15.26 1.70
CA THR A 102 -26.57 -14.85 2.04
C THR A 102 -26.92 -13.52 1.36
N TRP A 103 -26.03 -12.52 1.43
CA TRP A 103 -26.25 -11.23 0.78
C TRP A 103 -26.20 -11.31 -0.76
N ASN A 104 -25.26 -12.06 -1.32
CA ASN A 104 -25.17 -12.26 -2.77
C ASN A 104 -26.39 -13.01 -3.31
N GLY A 105 -26.83 -14.06 -2.61
CA GLY A 105 -28.05 -14.80 -2.95
C GLY A 105 -29.30 -13.92 -2.89
N THR A 106 -29.45 -13.12 -1.84
CA THR A 106 -30.56 -12.15 -1.71
C THR A 106 -30.53 -11.10 -2.81
N SER A 107 -29.34 -10.60 -3.18
CA SER A 107 -29.15 -9.60 -4.24
C SER A 107 -29.50 -10.13 -5.64
N GLU A 108 -29.11 -11.37 -5.98
CA GLU A 108 -29.50 -11.98 -7.26
C GLU A 108 -30.99 -12.36 -7.28
N ALA A 109 -31.56 -12.86 -6.18
CA ALA A 109 -33.00 -13.10 -6.10
C ALA A 109 -33.81 -11.80 -6.26
N LEU A 110 -33.35 -10.71 -5.64
CA LEU A 110 -33.99 -9.40 -5.77
C LEU A 110 -33.94 -8.88 -7.21
N LYS A 111 -32.88 -9.18 -7.96
CA LYS A 111 -32.76 -8.82 -9.38
C LYS A 111 -33.82 -9.53 -10.23
N GLU A 112 -34.09 -10.80 -9.97
CA GLU A 112 -35.17 -11.54 -10.66
C GLU A 112 -36.54 -10.96 -10.32
N GLU A 113 -36.77 -10.63 -9.04
CA GLU A 113 -38.01 -9.98 -8.58
C GLU A 113 -38.21 -8.59 -9.18
N VAL A 114 -37.15 -7.80 -9.37
CA VAL A 114 -37.22 -6.51 -10.08
C VAL A 114 -37.75 -6.70 -11.51
N VAL A 115 -37.25 -7.70 -12.23
CA VAL A 115 -37.73 -8.01 -13.60
C VAL A 115 -39.17 -8.47 -13.58
N HIS A 116 -39.53 -9.33 -12.63
CA HIS A 116 -40.90 -9.81 -12.48
C HIS A 116 -41.86 -8.65 -12.19
N ASN A 117 -41.49 -7.75 -11.27
CA ASN A 117 -42.28 -6.58 -10.91
C ASN A 117 -42.54 -5.64 -12.09
N PHE A 118 -41.52 -5.35 -12.90
CA PHE A 118 -41.72 -4.53 -14.11
C PHE A 118 -42.67 -5.20 -15.10
N ARG A 119 -42.53 -6.51 -15.33
CA ARG A 119 -43.41 -7.25 -16.27
C ARG A 119 -44.86 -7.34 -15.79
N ALA A 120 -45.07 -7.43 -14.47
CA ALA A 120 -46.40 -7.54 -13.89
C ALA A 120 -47.11 -6.18 -13.81
N THR A 121 -46.37 -5.13 -13.44
CA THR A 121 -46.95 -3.82 -13.12
C THR A 121 -46.99 -2.88 -14.32
N ASP A 122 -45.86 -2.72 -15.03
CA ASP A 122 -45.74 -1.81 -16.17
C ASP A 122 -44.67 -2.27 -17.19
N PRO A 123 -45.07 -3.08 -18.19
CA PRO A 123 -44.17 -3.52 -19.26
C PRO A 123 -43.64 -2.40 -20.16
N LEU A 124 -44.27 -1.21 -20.14
CA LEU A 124 -43.89 -0.05 -20.93
C LEU A 124 -43.06 0.96 -20.13
N ASN A 125 -42.64 0.60 -18.92
CA ASN A 125 -41.75 1.41 -18.11
C ASN A 125 -40.47 1.77 -18.90
N SER A 126 -40.10 3.05 -18.90
CA SER A 126 -38.96 3.55 -19.68
C SER A 126 -37.63 2.89 -19.31
N VAL A 127 -37.38 2.65 -18.02
CA VAL A 127 -36.15 2.02 -17.53
C VAL A 127 -36.10 0.56 -17.96
N TYR A 128 -37.24 -0.14 -17.88
CA TYR A 128 -37.38 -1.49 -18.38
C TYR A 128 -37.12 -1.57 -19.89
N MET A 129 -37.76 -0.73 -20.69
CA MET A 129 -37.58 -0.68 -22.15
C MET A 129 -36.12 -0.41 -22.55
N MET A 130 -35.44 0.55 -21.91
CA MET A 130 -34.04 0.90 -22.22
C MET A 130 -33.08 -0.26 -21.91
N ALA A 131 -33.25 -0.93 -20.77
CA ALA A 131 -32.39 -2.02 -20.34
C ALA A 131 -32.62 -3.30 -21.16
N PHE A 132 -33.88 -3.68 -21.42
CA PHE A 132 -34.21 -4.92 -22.15
C PHE A 132 -34.01 -4.80 -23.67
N SER A 133 -34.17 -3.60 -24.25
CA SER A 133 -33.83 -3.37 -25.66
C SER A 133 -32.31 -3.44 -25.93
N GLY A 134 -31.50 -3.31 -24.87
CA GLY A 134 -30.05 -3.21 -24.96
C GLY A 134 -29.56 -1.86 -25.51
N ALA A 135 -30.43 -0.85 -25.55
CA ALA A 135 -30.09 0.50 -25.98
C ALA A 135 -29.11 1.15 -25.00
N ARG A 136 -29.46 1.16 -23.70
CA ARG A 136 -28.61 1.66 -22.61
C ARG A 136 -29.08 1.09 -21.28
N GLY A 137 -28.14 0.72 -20.43
CA GLY A 137 -28.43 0.13 -19.12
C GLY A 137 -28.26 -1.38 -19.12
N ASN A 138 -27.61 -1.91 -18.09
CA ASN A 138 -27.57 -3.34 -17.79
C ASN A 138 -28.56 -3.65 -16.65
N LEU A 139 -29.10 -4.87 -16.59
CA LEU A 139 -29.93 -5.33 -15.49
C LEU A 139 -29.23 -5.19 -14.13
N SER A 140 -27.90 -5.33 -14.08
CA SER A 140 -27.11 -5.05 -12.87
C SER A 140 -27.15 -3.57 -12.44
N GLN A 141 -27.29 -2.63 -13.38
CA GLN A 141 -27.44 -1.20 -13.07
C GLN A 141 -28.86 -0.89 -12.62
N VAL A 142 -29.87 -1.48 -13.26
CA VAL A 142 -31.27 -1.37 -12.83
C VAL A 142 -31.44 -1.90 -11.40
N ARG A 143 -30.77 -3.02 -11.07
CA ARG A 143 -30.71 -3.54 -9.69
C ARG A 143 -30.20 -2.51 -8.69
N GLN A 144 -29.15 -1.75 -9.02
CA GLN A 144 -28.60 -0.73 -8.11
C GLN A 144 -29.55 0.46 -7.93
N LEU A 145 -30.37 0.77 -8.94
CA LEU A 145 -31.32 1.88 -8.88
C LEU A 145 -32.54 1.56 -8.01
N VAL A 146 -33.14 0.37 -8.16
CA VAL A 146 -34.43 0.01 -7.54
C VAL A 146 -34.40 -1.18 -6.60
N GLY A 147 -33.38 -2.03 -6.69
CA GLY A 147 -33.20 -3.20 -5.84
C GLY A 147 -32.39 -2.85 -4.59
N MET A 148 -31.13 -3.25 -4.60
CA MET A 148 -30.14 -2.90 -3.58
C MET A 148 -28.79 -2.74 -4.26
N ARG A 149 -27.88 -2.00 -3.62
CA ARG A 149 -26.52 -1.85 -4.16
C ARG A 149 -25.64 -3.06 -3.87
N GLY A 150 -25.82 -3.72 -2.72
CA GLY A 150 -25.20 -5.01 -2.39
C GLY A 150 -23.83 -4.90 -1.72
N LEU A 151 -23.03 -5.95 -1.86
CA LEU A 151 -21.69 -6.04 -1.29
C LEU A 151 -20.67 -5.23 -2.11
N MET A 152 -19.72 -4.63 -1.40
CA MET A 152 -18.62 -3.82 -1.95
C MET A 152 -17.28 -4.42 -1.59
N ALA A 153 -16.27 -4.13 -2.41
CA ALA A 153 -14.88 -4.42 -2.09
C ALA A 153 -14.15 -3.17 -1.60
N ASP A 154 -13.21 -3.37 -0.69
CA ASP A 154 -12.28 -2.36 -0.21
C ASP A 154 -11.18 -2.03 -1.26
N PRO A 155 -10.28 -1.07 -0.99
CA PRO A 155 -9.17 -0.76 -1.90
C PRO A 155 -8.23 -1.94 -2.17
N GLN A 156 -8.10 -2.89 -1.24
CA GLN A 156 -7.29 -4.10 -1.36
C GLN A 156 -7.97 -5.17 -2.22
N GLY A 157 -9.30 -5.10 -2.38
CA GLY A 157 -10.12 -6.07 -3.10
C GLY A 157 -10.81 -7.09 -2.20
N GLU A 158 -10.71 -6.94 -0.89
CA GLU A 158 -11.45 -7.75 0.08
C GLU A 158 -12.90 -7.27 0.15
N ILE A 159 -13.82 -8.22 0.34
CA ILE A 159 -15.24 -7.90 0.43
C ILE A 159 -15.52 -7.33 1.83
N ILE A 160 -16.30 -6.25 1.89
CA ILE A 160 -16.78 -5.69 3.15
C ILE A 160 -18.02 -6.49 3.58
N ASP A 161 -18.02 -6.96 4.83
CA ASP A 161 -19.09 -7.78 5.41
C ASP A 161 -20.43 -7.03 5.54
N GLN A 162 -20.37 -5.70 5.69
CA GLN A 162 -21.53 -4.83 5.74
C GLN A 162 -22.01 -4.45 4.32
N PRO A 163 -23.18 -4.94 3.86
CA PRO A 163 -23.71 -4.58 2.55
C PRO A 163 -24.42 -3.22 2.58
N ILE A 164 -24.61 -2.66 1.38
CA ILE A 164 -25.47 -1.50 1.16
C ILE A 164 -26.89 -2.02 0.82
N LYS A 165 -27.80 -1.91 1.79
CA LYS A 165 -29.18 -2.41 1.70
C LYS A 165 -30.08 -1.47 0.91
N THR A 166 -29.76 -0.18 0.98
CA THR A 166 -30.45 0.89 0.26
C THR A 166 -30.13 0.87 -1.24
N ASN A 167 -30.96 1.55 -2.02
CA ASN A 167 -30.76 1.78 -3.45
C ASN A 167 -30.69 3.29 -3.76
N PHE A 168 -30.35 3.65 -5.00
CA PHE A 168 -30.22 5.07 -5.36
C PHE A 168 -31.53 5.86 -5.30
N ARG A 169 -32.70 5.22 -5.45
CA ARG A 169 -33.99 5.88 -5.26
C ARG A 169 -34.26 6.22 -3.80
N GLU A 170 -33.94 5.31 -2.90
CA GLU A 170 -34.13 5.45 -1.44
C GLU A 170 -33.10 6.40 -0.81
N GLY A 171 -31.92 6.50 -1.42
CA GLY A 171 -30.79 7.27 -0.90
C GLY A 171 -29.85 6.41 -0.06
N LEU A 172 -28.57 6.79 0.00
CA LEU A 172 -27.54 6.11 0.78
C LEU A 172 -27.26 6.88 2.07
N THR A 173 -27.05 6.16 3.18
CA THR A 173 -26.53 6.76 4.40
C THR A 173 -25.06 7.20 4.23
N VAL A 174 -24.55 8.05 5.13
CA VAL A 174 -23.15 8.52 5.08
C VAL A 174 -22.17 7.33 5.07
N THR A 175 -22.40 6.34 5.93
CA THR A 175 -21.56 5.13 6.01
C THR A 175 -21.62 4.31 4.71
N GLU A 176 -22.82 4.07 4.18
CA GLU A 176 -22.99 3.34 2.91
C GLU A 176 -22.35 4.08 1.72
N TYR A 177 -22.42 5.41 1.70
CA TYR A 177 -21.79 6.23 0.68
C TYR A 177 -20.25 6.17 0.75
N ILE A 178 -19.67 6.21 1.95
CA ILE A 178 -18.22 6.07 2.15
C ILE A 178 -17.75 4.68 1.70
N ILE A 179 -18.43 3.61 2.13
CA ILE A 179 -18.16 2.22 1.70
C ILE A 179 -18.20 2.11 0.18
N SER A 180 -19.23 2.69 -0.45
CA SER A 180 -19.35 2.71 -1.90
C SER A 180 -18.23 3.50 -2.60
N SER A 181 -17.66 4.50 -1.94
CA SER A 181 -16.64 5.38 -2.54
C SER A 181 -15.31 4.67 -2.70
N TYR A 182 -14.98 3.69 -1.84
CA TYR A 182 -13.77 2.87 -1.98
C TYR A 182 -13.75 2.09 -3.29
N GLY A 183 -14.82 1.34 -3.58
CA GLY A 183 -14.95 0.56 -4.81
C GLY A 183 -14.97 1.45 -6.07
N ALA A 184 -15.62 2.61 -6.00
CA ALA A 184 -15.66 3.57 -7.12
C ALA A 184 -14.28 4.20 -7.39
N ARG A 185 -13.57 4.64 -6.35
CA ARG A 185 -12.23 5.23 -6.48
C ARG A 185 -11.24 4.21 -7.02
N LYS A 186 -11.24 2.98 -6.51
CA LYS A 186 -10.40 1.89 -7.03
C LYS A 186 -10.67 1.65 -8.52
N GLY A 187 -11.94 1.54 -8.91
CA GLY A 187 -12.30 1.35 -10.32
C GLY A 187 -11.82 2.49 -11.24
N LEU A 188 -11.89 3.74 -10.78
CA LEU A 188 -11.37 4.90 -11.54
C LEU A 188 -9.84 4.88 -11.66
N VAL A 189 -9.14 4.60 -10.56
CA VAL A 189 -7.67 4.51 -10.55
C VAL A 189 -7.18 3.35 -11.41
N ASP A 190 -7.78 2.17 -11.28
CA ASP A 190 -7.44 1.00 -12.09
C ASP A 190 -7.68 1.25 -13.58
N THR A 191 -8.76 1.95 -13.92
CA THR A 191 -9.03 2.35 -15.31
C THR A 191 -7.92 3.27 -15.83
N ALA A 192 -7.52 4.28 -15.05
CA ALA A 192 -6.48 5.22 -15.46
C ALA A 192 -5.12 4.54 -15.64
N LEU A 193 -4.71 3.66 -14.71
CA LEU A 193 -3.43 2.97 -14.75
C LEU A 193 -3.38 1.92 -15.86
N ARG A 194 -4.34 1.00 -15.91
CA ARG A 194 -4.30 -0.16 -16.82
C ARG A 194 -4.58 0.16 -18.28
N THR A 195 -5.12 1.35 -18.56
CA THR A 195 -5.26 1.85 -19.94
C THR A 195 -3.87 2.01 -20.58
N ALA A 196 -2.88 2.51 -19.83
CA ALA A 196 -1.51 2.61 -20.29
C ALA A 196 -0.90 1.24 -20.60
N ASP A 197 -1.11 0.25 -19.72
CA ASP A 197 -0.60 -1.12 -19.90
C ASP A 197 -1.19 -1.80 -21.15
N SER A 198 -2.49 -1.63 -21.38
CA SER A 198 -3.18 -2.19 -22.55
C SER A 198 -2.69 -1.54 -23.85
N GLY A 199 -2.45 -0.22 -23.83
CA GLY A 199 -1.84 0.50 -24.93
C GLY A 199 -0.40 0.05 -25.20
N TYR A 200 0.40 -0.13 -24.14
CA TYR A 200 1.77 -0.63 -24.24
C TYR A 200 1.84 -2.06 -24.80
N LEU A 201 0.94 -2.95 -24.36
CA LEU A 201 0.81 -4.29 -24.93
C LEU A 201 0.50 -4.23 -26.43
N THR A 202 -0.42 -3.36 -26.84
CA THR A 202 -0.78 -3.17 -28.25
C THR A 202 0.43 -2.73 -29.06
N ARG A 203 1.21 -1.76 -28.56
CA ARG A 203 2.46 -1.33 -29.21
C ARG A 203 3.44 -2.48 -29.35
N ARG A 204 3.68 -3.26 -28.29
CA ARG A 204 4.58 -4.44 -28.34
C ARG A 204 4.10 -5.49 -29.35
N LEU A 205 2.79 -5.74 -29.42
CA LEU A 205 2.23 -6.66 -30.40
C LEU A 205 2.46 -6.16 -31.83
N VAL A 206 2.31 -4.85 -32.07
CA VAL A 206 2.61 -4.24 -33.38
C VAL A 206 4.10 -4.36 -33.70
N ASP A 207 4.99 -4.01 -32.77
CA ASP A 207 6.45 -4.06 -32.98
C ASP A 207 6.93 -5.47 -33.37
N VAL A 208 6.35 -6.53 -32.78
CA VAL A 208 6.69 -7.93 -33.09
C VAL A 208 6.07 -8.41 -34.40
N SER A 209 4.90 -7.90 -34.78
CA SER A 209 4.11 -8.44 -35.90
C SER A 209 4.09 -7.57 -37.16
N GLN A 210 4.67 -6.36 -37.15
CA GLN A 210 4.63 -5.42 -38.27
C GLN A 210 5.21 -5.98 -39.58
N ASP A 211 6.18 -6.89 -39.51
CA ASP A 211 6.81 -7.51 -40.68
C ASP A 211 5.94 -8.59 -41.34
N VAL A 212 4.84 -9.02 -40.69
CA VAL A 212 3.99 -10.13 -41.15
C VAL A 212 2.96 -9.64 -42.16
N ILE A 213 3.27 -9.85 -43.44
CA ILE A 213 2.46 -9.45 -44.60
C ILE A 213 2.14 -10.68 -45.46
N VAL A 214 0.99 -10.65 -46.15
CA VAL A 214 0.66 -11.69 -47.14
C VAL A 214 1.42 -11.45 -48.44
N ARG A 215 2.34 -12.33 -48.81
CA ARG A 215 3.23 -12.13 -49.99
C ARG A 215 3.01 -13.11 -51.14
N GLU A 216 2.44 -14.26 -50.87
CA GLU A 216 2.25 -15.33 -51.85
C GLU A 216 0.91 -16.05 -51.65
N VAL A 217 0.43 -16.75 -52.68
CA VAL A 217 -0.86 -17.45 -52.65
C VAL A 217 -0.78 -18.76 -51.86
N ASP A 218 0.25 -19.57 -52.15
CA ASP A 218 0.46 -20.87 -51.51
C ASP A 218 1.95 -21.10 -51.20
N CYS A 219 2.27 -21.42 -49.95
CA CYS A 219 3.61 -21.84 -49.53
C CYS A 219 3.90 -23.34 -49.78
N GLY A 220 2.93 -24.11 -50.28
CA GLY A 220 3.07 -25.53 -50.61
C GLY A 220 3.00 -26.51 -49.42
N THR A 221 2.95 -26.01 -48.18
CA THR A 221 2.96 -26.86 -46.98
C THR A 221 1.77 -27.83 -46.93
N HIS A 222 2.04 -29.07 -46.53
CA HIS A 222 1.02 -30.07 -46.17
C HIS A 222 0.76 -30.13 -44.66
N ARG A 223 1.46 -29.31 -43.88
CA ARG A 223 1.28 -29.23 -42.43
C ARG A 223 0.06 -28.36 -42.12
N GLY A 224 -0.71 -28.78 -41.11
CA GLY A 224 -1.91 -28.11 -40.67
C GLY A 224 -2.18 -28.36 -39.19
N VAL A 225 -3.17 -27.68 -38.65
CA VAL A 225 -3.60 -27.79 -37.25
C VAL A 225 -4.97 -28.47 -37.21
N GLU A 226 -5.11 -29.43 -36.31
CA GLU A 226 -6.38 -30.11 -36.04
C GLU A 226 -7.27 -29.23 -35.17
N LEU A 227 -8.49 -28.96 -35.62
CA LEU A 227 -9.49 -28.19 -34.90
C LEU A 227 -10.65 -29.07 -34.43
N THR A 228 -11.01 -28.88 -33.17
CA THR A 228 -12.17 -29.51 -32.51
C THR A 228 -13.08 -28.45 -31.88
N ALA A 229 -14.32 -28.81 -31.56
CA ALA A 229 -15.21 -27.93 -30.81
C ALA A 229 -14.60 -27.58 -29.43
N MET A 230 -14.65 -26.31 -29.03
CA MET A 230 -14.12 -25.89 -27.72
C MET A 230 -15.14 -26.23 -26.63
N LYS A 231 -14.83 -27.19 -25.77
CA LYS A 231 -15.70 -27.70 -24.70
C LYS A 231 -15.16 -27.31 -23.31
N ASP A 232 -16.05 -26.92 -22.40
CA ASP A 232 -15.78 -26.73 -20.97
C ASP A 232 -16.60 -27.77 -20.19
N GLY A 233 -15.92 -28.86 -19.79
CA GLY A 233 -16.60 -30.09 -19.36
C GLY A 233 -17.53 -30.63 -20.44
N ASN A 234 -18.82 -30.72 -20.13
CA ASN A 234 -19.86 -31.15 -21.09
C ASN A 234 -20.47 -30.00 -21.91
N ARG A 235 -20.14 -28.74 -21.62
CA ARG A 235 -20.73 -27.57 -22.31
C ARG A 235 -19.86 -27.17 -23.50
N VAL A 236 -20.42 -27.15 -24.70
CA VAL A 236 -19.76 -26.58 -25.87
C VAL A 236 -19.77 -25.04 -25.74
N LEU A 237 -18.58 -24.43 -25.63
CA LEU A 237 -18.42 -22.97 -25.59
C LEU A 237 -18.45 -22.39 -27.00
N ILE A 238 -17.67 -22.96 -27.91
CA ILE A 238 -17.57 -22.53 -29.32
C ILE A 238 -17.75 -23.76 -30.21
N PRO A 239 -18.83 -23.81 -31.01
CA PRO A 239 -19.04 -24.88 -31.99
C PRO A 239 -17.91 -24.97 -33.01
N LEU A 240 -17.68 -26.17 -33.55
CA LEU A 240 -16.65 -26.39 -34.57
C LEU A 240 -16.91 -25.57 -35.83
N SER A 241 -18.17 -25.46 -36.26
CA SER A 241 -18.57 -24.68 -37.44
C SER A 241 -18.15 -23.21 -37.37
N THR A 242 -18.27 -22.57 -36.20
CA THR A 242 -17.81 -21.18 -35.98
C THR A 242 -16.29 -21.06 -36.00
N ARG A 243 -15.55 -22.07 -35.54
CA ARG A 243 -14.07 -22.05 -35.57
C ARG A 243 -13.49 -22.24 -36.97
N LEU A 244 -14.21 -22.95 -37.84
CA LEU A 244 -13.78 -23.26 -39.19
C LEU A 244 -14.04 -22.13 -40.19
N LEU A 245 -14.97 -21.21 -39.88
CA LEU A 245 -15.37 -20.14 -40.78
C LEU A 245 -14.14 -19.33 -41.27
N GLY A 246 -14.00 -19.23 -42.59
CA GLY A 246 -12.93 -18.47 -43.24
C GLY A 246 -11.54 -19.12 -43.22
N ARG A 247 -11.42 -20.38 -42.78
CA ARG A 247 -10.18 -21.16 -42.85
C ARG A 247 -10.09 -21.96 -44.16
N THR A 248 -8.91 -22.50 -44.43
CA THR A 248 -8.63 -23.31 -45.61
C THR A 248 -8.31 -24.76 -45.20
N LEU A 249 -8.86 -25.74 -45.91
CA LEU A 249 -8.60 -27.16 -45.62
C LEU A 249 -7.16 -27.57 -45.96
N ALA A 250 -6.54 -28.36 -45.08
CA ALA A 250 -5.20 -28.91 -45.29
C ALA A 250 -5.22 -30.27 -46.02
N GLU A 251 -6.33 -31.00 -45.95
CA GLU A 251 -6.53 -32.33 -46.53
C GLU A 251 -7.93 -32.48 -47.13
N ASP A 252 -8.11 -33.50 -47.96
CA ASP A 252 -9.40 -33.84 -48.56
C ASP A 252 -10.32 -34.44 -47.48
N MET A 253 -11.54 -33.91 -47.37
CA MET A 253 -12.53 -34.38 -46.39
C MET A 253 -13.46 -35.41 -47.05
N ILE A 254 -13.34 -36.68 -46.65
CA ILE A 254 -14.14 -37.79 -47.17
C ILE A 254 -15.17 -38.19 -46.12
N HIS A 255 -16.44 -38.25 -46.50
CA HIS A 255 -17.52 -38.63 -45.58
C HIS A 255 -17.32 -40.06 -45.07
N PRO A 256 -17.32 -40.31 -43.74
CA PRO A 256 -16.96 -41.60 -43.18
C PRO A 256 -17.92 -42.74 -43.57
N GLU A 257 -19.22 -42.45 -43.72
CA GLU A 257 -20.24 -43.45 -44.10
C GLU A 257 -20.48 -43.59 -45.61
N THR A 258 -20.51 -42.49 -46.39
CA THR A 258 -20.87 -42.54 -47.82
C THR A 258 -19.67 -42.64 -48.77
N GLY A 259 -18.46 -42.34 -48.29
CA GLY A 259 -17.25 -42.31 -49.12
C GLY A 259 -17.19 -41.14 -50.12
N GLU A 260 -18.15 -40.22 -50.08
CA GLU A 260 -18.17 -39.03 -50.94
C GLU A 260 -17.16 -37.97 -50.45
N VAL A 261 -16.46 -37.32 -51.38
CA VAL A 261 -15.58 -36.18 -51.08
C VAL A 261 -16.45 -34.95 -50.79
N VAL A 262 -16.47 -34.53 -49.53
CA VAL A 262 -17.26 -33.39 -49.05
C VAL A 262 -16.63 -32.06 -49.46
N ALA A 263 -15.29 -31.98 -49.38
CA ALA A 263 -14.49 -30.84 -49.81
C ALA A 263 -13.04 -31.28 -50.08
N LYS A 264 -12.33 -30.53 -50.93
CA LYS A 264 -10.94 -30.83 -51.30
C LYS A 264 -9.95 -29.96 -50.50
N ARG A 265 -8.69 -30.39 -50.49
CA ARG A 265 -7.57 -29.60 -50.00
C ARG A 265 -7.53 -28.25 -50.69
N ASN A 266 -7.18 -27.21 -49.92
CA ASN A 266 -7.16 -25.80 -50.34
C ASN A 266 -8.53 -25.16 -50.59
N ASP A 267 -9.65 -25.87 -50.41
CA ASP A 267 -10.97 -25.24 -50.41
C ASP A 267 -11.14 -24.35 -49.17
N THR A 268 -11.69 -23.15 -49.37
CA THR A 268 -12.03 -22.23 -48.29
C THR A 268 -13.38 -22.57 -47.67
N ILE A 269 -13.48 -22.45 -46.35
CA ILE A 269 -14.66 -22.85 -45.60
C ILE A 269 -15.61 -21.66 -45.40
N ASP A 270 -16.73 -21.69 -46.12
CA ASP A 270 -17.86 -20.76 -45.90
C ASP A 270 -18.81 -21.24 -44.77
N GLU A 271 -19.86 -20.48 -44.47
CA GLU A 271 -20.81 -20.85 -43.40
C GLU A 271 -21.56 -22.15 -43.70
N THR A 272 -21.88 -22.43 -44.96
CA THR A 272 -22.64 -23.62 -45.36
C THR A 272 -21.79 -24.88 -45.30
N LEU A 273 -20.56 -24.79 -45.79
CA LEU A 273 -19.56 -25.85 -45.75
C LEU A 273 -19.09 -26.09 -44.31
N GLY A 274 -18.90 -25.03 -43.52
CA GLY A 274 -18.54 -25.12 -42.10
C GLY A 274 -19.60 -25.82 -41.26
N LYS A 275 -20.90 -25.62 -41.55
CA LYS A 275 -22.00 -26.38 -40.92
C LYS A 275 -21.97 -27.85 -41.34
N ARG A 276 -21.92 -28.13 -42.64
CA ARG A 276 -21.84 -29.52 -43.16
C ARG A 276 -20.66 -30.28 -42.57
N LEU A 277 -19.48 -29.65 -42.53
CA LEU A 277 -18.27 -30.23 -41.96
C LEU A 277 -18.37 -30.42 -40.44
N GLY A 278 -18.89 -29.43 -39.71
CA GLY A 278 -19.04 -29.49 -38.25
C GLY A 278 -20.08 -30.52 -37.77
N ASP A 279 -21.08 -30.83 -38.59
CA ASP A 279 -22.08 -31.86 -38.30
C ASP A 279 -21.58 -33.28 -38.64
N THR A 280 -20.66 -33.40 -39.61
CA THR A 280 -20.16 -34.68 -40.12
C THR A 280 -18.89 -35.15 -39.41
N PHE A 281 -18.01 -34.23 -39.00
CA PHE A 281 -16.69 -34.55 -38.46
C PHE A 281 -16.45 -33.90 -37.10
N GLU A 282 -15.80 -34.61 -36.18
CA GLU A 282 -15.41 -34.07 -34.88
C GLU A 282 -14.05 -33.34 -34.90
N ILE A 283 -13.16 -33.76 -35.81
CA ILE A 283 -11.78 -33.27 -35.94
C ILE A 283 -11.55 -32.93 -37.42
N ILE A 284 -11.08 -31.72 -37.69
CA ILE A 284 -10.79 -31.25 -39.06
C ILE A 284 -9.42 -30.58 -39.10
N LYS A 285 -8.58 -30.97 -40.06
CA LYS A 285 -7.25 -30.40 -40.26
C LYS A 285 -7.30 -29.20 -41.20
N VAL A 286 -6.96 -28.02 -40.67
CA VAL A 286 -6.93 -26.77 -41.44
C VAL A 286 -5.51 -26.23 -41.58
N ARG A 287 -5.27 -25.44 -42.62
CA ARG A 287 -4.02 -24.69 -42.75
C ARG A 287 -3.98 -23.57 -41.70
N SER A 288 -2.77 -23.23 -41.27
CA SER A 288 -2.54 -22.25 -40.21
C SER A 288 -1.33 -21.36 -40.53
N PRO A 289 -1.31 -20.09 -40.08
CA PRO A 289 -0.11 -19.26 -40.15
C PRO A 289 1.09 -19.88 -39.42
N LEU A 290 0.85 -20.67 -38.35
CA LEU A 290 1.92 -21.32 -37.57
C LEU A 290 2.67 -22.42 -38.33
N THR A 291 2.01 -23.04 -39.31
CA THR A 291 2.60 -24.12 -40.13
C THR A 291 3.03 -23.63 -41.51
N CYS A 292 2.99 -22.32 -41.74
CA CYS A 292 3.34 -21.70 -43.01
C CYS A 292 4.86 -21.75 -43.24
N GLU A 293 5.27 -22.07 -44.47
CA GLU A 293 6.69 -22.16 -44.88
C GLU A 293 7.17 -20.92 -45.66
N ALA A 294 6.29 -19.92 -45.80
CA ALA A 294 6.62 -18.63 -46.40
C ALA A 294 7.69 -17.89 -45.58
N ALA A 295 8.74 -17.41 -46.24
CA ALA A 295 9.84 -16.72 -45.56
C ALA A 295 9.41 -15.34 -45.02
N ARG A 296 9.49 -15.14 -43.70
CA ARG A 296 9.12 -13.88 -42.99
C ARG A 296 7.78 -13.28 -43.47
N SER A 297 6.83 -14.14 -43.83
CA SER A 297 5.52 -13.77 -44.37
C SER A 297 4.53 -14.91 -44.16
N VAL A 298 3.28 -14.72 -44.55
CA VAL A 298 2.25 -15.77 -44.54
C VAL A 298 1.63 -15.86 -45.92
N CYS A 299 1.34 -17.07 -46.41
CA CYS A 299 0.63 -17.24 -47.68
C CYS A 299 -0.89 -17.08 -47.51
N GLN A 300 -1.57 -16.73 -48.60
CA GLN A 300 -3.03 -16.51 -48.65
C GLN A 300 -3.81 -17.71 -48.09
N HIS A 301 -3.45 -18.95 -48.49
CA HIS A 301 -4.13 -20.16 -48.03
C HIS A 301 -3.89 -20.48 -46.54
N CYS A 302 -2.72 -20.17 -45.99
CA CYS A 302 -2.43 -20.38 -44.57
C CYS A 302 -3.16 -19.39 -43.66
N TYR A 303 -3.42 -18.16 -44.13
CA TYR A 303 -4.23 -17.19 -43.39
C TYR A 303 -5.74 -17.47 -43.54
N GLY A 304 -6.21 -17.60 -44.78
CA GLY A 304 -7.62 -17.78 -45.13
C GLY A 304 -8.31 -16.47 -45.50
N TRP A 305 -9.50 -16.24 -44.96
CA TRP A 305 -10.32 -15.06 -45.26
C TRP A 305 -9.89 -13.81 -44.49
N SER A 306 -10.00 -12.65 -45.15
CA SER A 306 -10.10 -11.37 -44.47
C SER A 306 -11.51 -11.27 -43.85
N LEU A 307 -11.59 -11.30 -42.52
CA LEU A 307 -12.87 -11.26 -41.79
C LEU A 307 -13.66 -9.96 -42.00
N ALA A 308 -13.01 -8.90 -42.50
CA ALA A 308 -13.64 -7.64 -42.86
C ALA A 308 -14.46 -7.75 -44.16
N HIS A 309 -13.93 -8.47 -45.15
CA HIS A 309 -14.50 -8.55 -46.49
C HIS A 309 -15.28 -9.84 -46.75
N GLY A 310 -14.99 -10.92 -46.01
CA GLY A 310 -15.66 -12.22 -46.16
C GLY A 310 -15.19 -13.04 -47.36
N HIS A 311 -14.00 -12.75 -47.88
CA HIS A 311 -13.32 -13.53 -48.93
C HIS A 311 -11.84 -13.71 -48.58
N LEU A 312 -11.09 -14.46 -49.40
CA LEU A 312 -9.65 -14.64 -49.24
C LEU A 312 -8.93 -13.29 -49.10
N VAL A 313 -7.94 -13.26 -48.20
CA VAL A 313 -7.12 -12.08 -47.90
C VAL A 313 -6.36 -11.59 -49.14
N ASP A 314 -6.21 -10.28 -49.32
CA ASP A 314 -5.52 -9.76 -50.51
C ASP A 314 -3.99 -9.85 -50.36
N LEU A 315 -3.29 -9.97 -51.50
CA LEU A 315 -1.83 -9.91 -51.52
C LEU A 315 -1.36 -8.50 -51.13
N GLY A 316 -0.42 -8.42 -50.20
CA GLY A 316 0.08 -7.17 -49.64
C GLY A 316 -0.62 -6.70 -48.37
N GLU A 317 -1.65 -7.41 -47.89
CA GLU A 317 -2.37 -7.03 -46.66
C GLU A 317 -1.48 -7.25 -45.42
N ALA A 318 -1.37 -6.20 -44.58
CA ALA A 318 -0.56 -6.20 -43.36
C ALA A 318 -1.26 -6.91 -42.19
N ILE A 319 -1.44 -8.22 -42.33
CA ILE A 319 -2.19 -9.05 -41.38
C ILE A 319 -1.63 -9.04 -39.96
N GLY A 320 -0.33 -8.79 -39.78
CA GLY A 320 0.29 -8.67 -38.46
C GLY A 320 -0.23 -7.47 -37.68
N ILE A 321 -0.28 -6.30 -38.32
CA ILE A 321 -0.82 -5.07 -37.71
C ILE A 321 -2.30 -5.25 -37.36
N ILE A 322 -3.09 -5.83 -38.29
CA ILE A 322 -4.52 -6.10 -38.07
C ILE A 322 -4.71 -7.05 -36.88
N ALA A 323 -3.89 -8.10 -36.77
CA ALA A 323 -3.97 -9.05 -35.66
C ALA A 323 -3.60 -8.40 -34.31
N ALA A 324 -2.55 -7.58 -34.28
CA ALA A 324 -2.14 -6.85 -33.07
C ALA A 324 -3.24 -5.91 -32.58
N GLN A 325 -3.87 -5.14 -33.48
CA GLN A 325 -4.99 -4.25 -33.14
C GLN A 325 -6.23 -5.03 -32.69
N SER A 326 -6.54 -6.14 -33.35
CA SER A 326 -7.69 -7.01 -33.03
C SER A 326 -7.58 -7.66 -31.64
N ILE A 327 -6.38 -7.68 -31.05
CA ILE A 327 -6.14 -8.13 -29.67
C ILE A 327 -6.11 -6.91 -28.73
N GLY A 328 -5.38 -5.86 -29.11
CA GLY A 328 -5.12 -4.69 -28.29
C GLY A 328 -6.33 -3.80 -28.00
N GLU A 329 -7.14 -3.48 -29.02
CA GLU A 329 -8.32 -2.63 -28.87
C GLU A 329 -9.37 -3.30 -27.94
N PRO A 330 -9.77 -4.57 -28.16
CA PRO A 330 -10.68 -5.25 -27.24
C PRO A 330 -10.10 -5.42 -25.84
N GLY A 331 -8.79 -5.66 -25.72
CA GLY A 331 -8.10 -5.72 -24.43
C GLY A 331 -8.26 -4.43 -23.63
N THR A 332 -8.01 -3.29 -24.27
CA THR A 332 -8.19 -1.96 -23.66
C THR A 332 -9.65 -1.72 -23.28
N GLN A 333 -10.60 -2.07 -24.17
CA GLN A 333 -12.03 -1.93 -23.91
C GLN A 333 -12.51 -2.80 -22.74
N LEU A 334 -12.03 -4.04 -22.63
CA LEU A 334 -12.37 -4.94 -21.53
C LEU A 334 -11.87 -4.35 -20.22
N THR A 335 -10.60 -3.94 -20.17
CA THR A 335 -9.98 -3.30 -19.00
C THR A 335 -10.77 -2.07 -18.54
N MET A 336 -11.21 -1.21 -19.46
CA MET A 336 -12.04 -0.06 -19.11
C MET A 336 -13.43 -0.52 -18.60
N ARG A 337 -14.11 -1.43 -19.31
CA ARG A 337 -15.51 -1.81 -18.98
C ARG A 337 -15.67 -2.64 -17.72
N THR A 338 -14.73 -3.52 -17.36
CA THR A 338 -14.91 -4.46 -16.23
C THR A 338 -14.97 -3.77 -14.87
N PHE A 339 -14.41 -2.57 -14.72
CA PHE A 339 -14.29 -1.93 -13.40
C PHE A 339 -15.25 -0.74 -13.19
N HIS A 340 -15.94 -0.30 -14.25
CA HIS A 340 -17.00 0.71 -14.14
C HIS A 340 -18.29 0.20 -13.44
N THR A 341 -18.35 -1.09 -13.07
CA THR A 341 -19.39 -1.62 -12.17
C THR A 341 -19.19 -1.22 -10.70
N GLY A 342 -18.11 -0.48 -10.39
CA GLY A 342 -17.96 0.27 -9.13
C GLY A 342 -17.70 -0.60 -7.90
N GLY A 343 -16.94 -1.69 -8.06
CA GLY A 343 -16.57 -2.58 -6.95
C GLY A 343 -17.70 -3.47 -6.43
N VAL A 344 -18.86 -3.51 -7.12
CA VAL A 344 -19.99 -4.37 -6.74
C VAL A 344 -19.65 -5.83 -7.00
N PHE A 345 -19.64 -6.62 -5.93
CA PHE A 345 -19.40 -8.05 -6.02
C PHE A 345 -20.57 -8.76 -6.70
N THR A 346 -20.25 -9.64 -7.66
CA THR A 346 -21.21 -10.57 -8.27
C THR A 346 -20.59 -11.96 -8.25
N GLY A 347 -20.86 -12.72 -7.20
CA GLY A 347 -20.36 -14.08 -7.06
C GLY A 347 -21.17 -15.05 -7.94
N GLU A 348 -20.53 -16.08 -8.47
CA GLU A 348 -21.23 -17.19 -9.11
C GLU A 348 -22.05 -17.96 -8.07
N VAL A 349 -23.37 -17.98 -8.22
CA VAL A 349 -24.25 -18.77 -7.37
C VAL A 349 -24.13 -20.23 -7.78
N ALA A 350 -23.76 -21.10 -6.84
CA ALA A 350 -23.65 -22.52 -7.11
C ALA A 350 -25.00 -23.09 -7.59
N ARG A 351 -24.96 -23.96 -8.60
CA ARG A 351 -26.16 -24.51 -9.20
C ARG A 351 -26.87 -25.40 -8.20
N THR A 352 -28.14 -25.11 -7.94
CA THR A 352 -28.97 -25.92 -7.05
C THR A 352 -29.82 -26.90 -7.84
N VAL A 353 -29.98 -28.10 -7.30
CA VAL A 353 -30.90 -29.13 -7.78
C VAL A 353 -32.11 -29.14 -6.84
N LYS A 354 -33.30 -28.87 -7.37
CA LYS A 354 -34.57 -28.87 -6.62
C LYS A 354 -35.41 -30.08 -6.99
N ALA A 355 -36.21 -30.57 -6.06
CA ALA A 355 -37.20 -31.60 -6.28
C ALA A 355 -38.37 -31.04 -7.12
N GLU A 356 -38.64 -31.62 -8.27
CA GLU A 356 -39.78 -31.22 -9.12
C GLU A 356 -41.11 -31.78 -8.62
N ALA A 357 -41.07 -32.78 -7.74
CA ALA A 357 -42.23 -33.43 -7.18
C ALA A 357 -41.91 -34.03 -5.80
N SER A 358 -42.96 -34.23 -4.99
CA SER A 358 -42.82 -34.82 -3.66
C SER A 358 -42.63 -36.34 -3.74
N GLY A 359 -41.60 -36.85 -3.08
CA GLY A 359 -41.20 -38.26 -3.17
C GLY A 359 -40.14 -38.67 -2.15
N VAL A 360 -39.65 -39.90 -2.26
CA VAL A 360 -38.55 -40.43 -1.44
C VAL A 360 -37.26 -40.40 -2.25
N VAL A 361 -36.15 -39.99 -1.63
CA VAL A 361 -34.84 -39.91 -2.28
C VAL A 361 -34.11 -41.26 -2.17
N GLU A 362 -33.64 -41.80 -3.30
CA GLU A 362 -32.77 -42.97 -3.39
C GLU A 362 -31.47 -42.59 -4.08
N PHE A 363 -30.32 -42.97 -3.50
CA PHE A 363 -29.03 -42.83 -4.17
C PHE A 363 -28.78 -43.99 -5.12
N GLY A 364 -28.33 -43.70 -6.35
CA GLY A 364 -27.94 -44.71 -7.31
C GLY A 364 -26.78 -45.57 -6.80
N LYS A 365 -26.72 -46.84 -7.20
CA LYS A 365 -25.71 -47.81 -6.73
C LYS A 365 -24.25 -47.41 -6.98
N THR A 366 -24.01 -46.47 -7.89
CA THR A 366 -22.69 -45.95 -8.25
C THR A 366 -22.28 -44.72 -7.44
N LEU A 367 -23.22 -44.06 -6.76
CA LEU A 367 -22.98 -42.82 -6.03
C LEU A 367 -22.33 -43.15 -4.68
N ARG A 368 -21.09 -42.65 -4.48
CA ARG A 368 -20.37 -42.74 -3.21
C ARG A 368 -20.24 -41.35 -2.60
N THR A 369 -20.43 -41.26 -1.30
CA THR A 369 -20.36 -40.00 -0.56
C THR A 369 -19.33 -40.06 0.55
N ARG A 370 -18.83 -38.90 0.95
CA ARG A 370 -17.97 -38.71 2.11
C ARG A 370 -18.47 -37.52 2.93
N SER A 371 -18.40 -37.61 4.26
CA SER A 371 -18.71 -36.46 5.11
C SER A 371 -17.60 -35.42 5.04
N VAL A 372 -17.97 -34.17 4.74
CA VAL A 372 -17.08 -33.02 4.64
C VAL A 372 -17.73 -31.83 5.35
N ARG A 373 -16.93 -31.09 6.12
CA ARG A 373 -17.35 -29.80 6.67
C ARG A 373 -17.39 -28.77 5.55
N THR A 374 -18.58 -28.22 5.31
CA THR A 374 -18.80 -27.22 4.28
C THR A 374 -18.14 -25.89 4.61
N ARG A 375 -18.02 -25.01 3.61
CA ARG A 375 -17.60 -23.60 3.77
C ARG A 375 -18.46 -22.76 4.73
N HIS A 376 -19.58 -23.33 5.20
CA HIS A 376 -20.53 -22.69 6.11
C HIS A 376 -20.47 -23.29 7.54
N GLY A 377 -19.54 -24.22 7.80
CA GLY A 377 -19.39 -24.86 9.09
C GLY A 377 -20.37 -26.00 9.38
N ASP A 378 -21.17 -26.41 8.38
CA ASP A 378 -22.09 -27.54 8.49
C ASP A 378 -21.45 -28.82 7.93
N ASP A 379 -21.62 -29.96 8.60
CA ASP A 379 -21.17 -31.26 8.09
C ASP A 379 -22.18 -31.82 7.09
N ARG A 380 -21.73 -32.09 5.85
CA ARG A 380 -22.59 -32.58 4.74
C ARG A 380 -21.92 -33.72 3.99
N GLU A 381 -22.73 -34.53 3.32
CA GLU A 381 -22.25 -35.59 2.43
C GLU A 381 -21.87 -34.99 1.07
N GLN A 382 -20.61 -35.14 0.66
CA GLN A 382 -20.11 -34.75 -0.66
C GLN A 382 -19.98 -35.98 -1.57
N VAL A 383 -20.44 -35.86 -2.81
CA VAL A 383 -20.31 -36.90 -3.84
C VAL A 383 -18.84 -37.04 -4.24
N ASP A 384 -18.26 -38.21 -4.06
CA ASP A 384 -16.88 -38.54 -4.45
C ASP A 384 -16.85 -39.18 -5.86
N VAL A 385 -17.79 -40.10 -6.10
CA VAL A 385 -17.99 -40.75 -7.40
C VAL A 385 -19.33 -40.30 -7.99
N ALA A 386 -19.29 -39.78 -9.21
CA ALA A 386 -20.47 -39.31 -9.93
C ALA A 386 -21.53 -40.42 -10.05
N GLY A 387 -22.79 -40.02 -9.91
CA GLY A 387 -23.92 -40.96 -9.93
C GLY A 387 -25.25 -40.22 -9.94
N ASP A 388 -26.33 -40.99 -9.97
CA ASP A 388 -27.68 -40.43 -10.03
C ASP A 388 -28.32 -40.33 -8.64
N LEU A 389 -28.94 -39.19 -8.35
CA LEU A 389 -29.91 -39.04 -7.27
C LEU A 389 -31.30 -39.25 -7.84
N ILE A 390 -32.06 -40.20 -7.29
CA ILE A 390 -33.36 -40.61 -7.79
C ILE A 390 -34.45 -40.15 -6.81
N VAL A 391 -35.43 -39.40 -7.28
CA VAL A 391 -36.64 -39.07 -6.49
C VAL A 391 -37.78 -39.95 -6.96
N VAL A 392 -38.36 -40.74 -6.04
CA VAL A 392 -39.48 -41.64 -6.31
C VAL A 392 -40.76 -41.03 -5.79
N ASN A 393 -41.64 -40.57 -6.69
CA ASN A 393 -42.93 -40.01 -6.32
C ASN A 393 -43.90 -41.09 -5.82
N ALA A 394 -44.94 -40.68 -5.08
CA ALA A 394 -46.02 -41.56 -4.59
C ALA A 394 -46.75 -42.36 -5.69
N LYS A 395 -46.67 -41.92 -6.97
CA LYS A 395 -47.21 -42.62 -8.16
C LYS A 395 -46.20 -43.58 -8.83
N GLY A 396 -45.04 -43.82 -8.24
CA GLY A 396 -43.99 -44.71 -8.77
C GLY A 396 -43.13 -44.13 -9.91
N LYS A 397 -43.34 -42.86 -10.30
CA LYS A 397 -42.51 -42.17 -11.31
C LYS A 397 -41.16 -41.80 -10.70
N LYS A 398 -40.07 -42.31 -11.29
CA LYS A 398 -38.68 -42.04 -10.89
C LYS A 398 -38.13 -40.84 -11.67
N GLN A 399 -37.73 -39.79 -10.97
CA GLN A 399 -36.96 -38.67 -11.52
C GLN A 399 -35.49 -38.88 -11.22
N ARG A 400 -34.62 -38.76 -12.22
CA ARG A 400 -33.16 -38.95 -12.06
C ARG A 400 -32.45 -37.62 -12.24
N HIS A 401 -31.60 -37.28 -11.29
CA HIS A 401 -30.71 -36.13 -11.35
C HIS A 401 -29.26 -36.63 -11.34
N ALA A 402 -28.56 -36.44 -12.46
CA ALA A 402 -27.14 -36.79 -12.56
C ALA A 402 -26.29 -35.80 -11.74
N LEU A 403 -25.54 -36.31 -10.78
CA LEU A 403 -24.65 -35.53 -9.90
C LEU A 403 -23.19 -35.83 -10.24
N THR A 404 -22.39 -34.77 -10.31
CA THR A 404 -20.94 -34.86 -10.53
C THR A 404 -20.19 -34.97 -9.21
N ALA A 405 -18.96 -35.48 -9.26
CA ALA A 405 -18.04 -35.44 -8.12
C ALA A 405 -17.87 -34.00 -7.61
N GLY A 406 -17.79 -33.83 -6.28
CA GLY A 406 -17.73 -32.54 -5.60
C GLY A 406 -19.09 -31.95 -5.19
N THR A 407 -20.21 -32.51 -5.67
CA THR A 407 -21.56 -32.03 -5.31
C THR A 407 -21.86 -32.24 -3.82
N LEU A 408 -22.40 -31.23 -3.15
CA LEU A 408 -22.85 -31.32 -1.76
C LEU A 408 -24.32 -31.74 -1.70
N LEU A 409 -24.63 -32.78 -0.92
CA LEU A 409 -25.98 -33.30 -0.73
C LEU A 409 -26.64 -32.66 0.49
N LEU A 410 -27.87 -32.17 0.29
CA LEU A 410 -28.66 -31.55 1.36
C LEU A 410 -29.60 -32.54 2.04
N VAL A 411 -29.84 -33.69 1.40
CA VAL A 411 -30.75 -34.76 1.83
C VAL A 411 -30.00 -36.08 1.95
N LYS A 412 -30.46 -36.96 2.83
CA LYS A 412 -29.93 -38.33 2.98
C LYS A 412 -30.75 -39.31 2.14
N SER A 413 -30.16 -40.47 1.83
CA SER A 413 -30.88 -41.55 1.18
C SER A 413 -31.99 -42.06 2.09
N GLY A 414 -33.23 -42.08 1.59
CA GLY A 414 -34.43 -42.46 2.33
C GLY A 414 -35.26 -41.28 2.84
N ASP A 415 -34.80 -40.04 2.70
CA ASP A 415 -35.55 -38.87 3.13
C ASP A 415 -36.76 -38.60 2.23
N THR A 416 -37.86 -38.18 2.84
CA THR A 416 -39.04 -37.67 2.14
C THR A 416 -38.85 -36.19 1.80
N VAL A 417 -39.02 -35.85 0.52
CA VAL A 417 -38.86 -34.49 0.01
C VAL A 417 -40.17 -33.92 -0.53
N THR A 418 -40.35 -32.61 -0.37
CA THR A 418 -41.50 -31.88 -0.92
C THR A 418 -41.16 -31.22 -2.25
N THR A 419 -42.18 -30.91 -3.03
CA THR A 419 -42.02 -30.19 -4.31
C THR A 419 -41.36 -28.83 -4.07
N GLY A 420 -40.25 -28.56 -4.75
CA GLY A 420 -39.44 -27.34 -4.61
C GLY A 420 -38.28 -27.43 -3.61
N GLN A 421 -38.18 -28.51 -2.83
CA GLN A 421 -37.11 -28.69 -1.84
C GLN A 421 -35.74 -28.86 -2.50
N LEU A 422 -34.70 -28.26 -1.91
CA LEU A 422 -33.32 -28.38 -2.38
C LEU A 422 -32.75 -29.76 -2.06
N LEU A 423 -32.26 -30.46 -3.08
CA LEU A 423 -31.70 -31.81 -3.00
C LEU A 423 -30.18 -31.80 -2.93
N ALA A 424 -29.55 -31.00 -3.79
CA ALA A 424 -28.10 -30.96 -3.91
C ALA A 424 -27.61 -29.59 -4.41
N GLN A 425 -26.39 -29.23 -4.04
CA GLN A 425 -25.69 -28.05 -4.52
C GLN A 425 -24.47 -28.52 -5.32
N VAL A 426 -24.52 -28.32 -6.63
CA VAL A 426 -23.44 -28.70 -7.55
C VAL A 426 -22.40 -27.58 -7.52
N GLU A 427 -21.22 -27.86 -6.96
CA GLU A 427 -20.08 -26.97 -7.09
C GLU A 427 -19.64 -26.92 -8.55
N ALA A 428 -19.41 -25.72 -9.08
CA ALA A 428 -18.77 -25.57 -10.38
C ALA A 428 -17.36 -26.16 -10.30
N VAL A 429 -16.98 -26.97 -11.29
CA VAL A 429 -15.65 -27.59 -11.36
C VAL A 429 -14.59 -26.50 -11.23
N LYS A 430 -13.74 -26.61 -10.19
CA LYS A 430 -12.67 -25.66 -9.91
C LYS A 430 -11.77 -25.53 -11.14
N ARG A 431 -11.85 -24.42 -11.86
CA ARG A 431 -10.72 -23.95 -12.66
C ARG A 431 -9.59 -23.69 -11.66
N GLN A 432 -8.40 -24.27 -11.88
CA GLN A 432 -7.18 -23.80 -11.23
C GLN A 432 -6.89 -22.38 -11.71
N LYS A 433 -7.64 -21.40 -11.19
CA LYS A 433 -7.14 -20.04 -11.11
C LYS A 433 -6.19 -20.03 -9.92
N SER A 434 -5.04 -19.38 -10.08
CA SER A 434 -4.18 -19.03 -8.96
C SER A 434 -4.96 -18.11 -8.04
N THR A 435 -5.75 -18.68 -7.14
CA THR A 435 -6.44 -17.93 -6.09
C THR A 435 -5.43 -17.77 -4.96
N GLU A 436 -5.04 -16.52 -4.72
CA GLU A 436 -4.32 -16.13 -3.52
C GLU A 436 -5.14 -16.57 -2.30
N LYS A 437 -4.48 -17.23 -1.35
CA LYS A 437 -5.13 -17.62 -0.10
C LYS A 437 -5.25 -16.37 0.76
N ALA A 438 -6.44 -15.80 0.85
CA ALA A 438 -6.72 -14.73 1.80
C ALA A 438 -6.74 -15.30 3.23
N THR A 439 -6.01 -14.66 4.13
CA THR A 439 -6.06 -14.90 5.58
C THR A 439 -6.93 -13.83 6.22
N LYS A 440 -7.70 -14.19 7.24
CA LYS A 440 -8.49 -13.24 8.02
C LYS A 440 -7.95 -13.20 9.43
N ASP A 441 -7.52 -12.02 9.86
CA ASP A 441 -7.09 -11.79 11.23
C ASP A 441 -8.31 -11.74 12.14
N VAL A 442 -8.21 -12.39 13.30
CA VAL A 442 -9.28 -12.47 14.29
C VAL A 442 -8.80 -11.76 15.53
N ALA A 443 -9.35 -10.56 15.77
CA ALA A 443 -9.10 -9.81 16.98
C ALA A 443 -10.14 -10.17 18.06
N THR A 444 -9.74 -10.16 19.33
CA THR A 444 -10.68 -10.42 20.43
C THR A 444 -11.52 -9.20 20.79
N ASP A 445 -12.82 -9.40 21.00
CA ASP A 445 -13.72 -8.35 21.50
C ASP A 445 -13.68 -8.18 23.03
N LEU A 446 -13.04 -9.11 23.73
CA LEU A 446 -12.90 -9.13 25.19
C LEU A 446 -11.43 -8.99 25.57
N ALA A 447 -11.16 -8.22 26.62
CA ALA A 447 -9.89 -8.27 27.33
C ALA A 447 -9.94 -9.39 28.37
N GLY A 448 -8.80 -10.03 28.63
CA GLY A 448 -8.66 -11.01 29.70
C GLY A 448 -7.66 -12.11 29.37
N GLU A 449 -7.94 -13.34 29.82
CA GLU A 449 -7.00 -14.46 29.78
C GLU A 449 -7.36 -15.47 28.68
N VAL A 450 -6.36 -15.93 27.94
CA VAL A 450 -6.53 -16.94 26.88
C VAL A 450 -6.43 -18.36 27.45
N LEU A 451 -7.34 -19.25 27.04
CA LEU A 451 -7.35 -20.67 27.41
C LEU A 451 -7.57 -21.56 26.19
N PHE A 452 -6.73 -22.57 26.01
CA PHE A 452 -6.84 -23.52 24.90
C PHE A 452 -7.66 -24.77 25.30
N ASP A 453 -8.81 -24.96 24.65
CA ASP A 453 -9.64 -26.17 24.80
C ASP A 453 -9.50 -27.06 23.56
N ARG A 454 -8.81 -28.21 23.74
CA ARG A 454 -8.52 -29.21 22.69
C ARG A 454 -7.79 -28.63 21.48
N LEU A 455 -7.08 -27.51 21.65
CA LEU A 455 -6.23 -26.86 20.66
C LEU A 455 -4.76 -27.27 20.92
N ALA A 456 -4.08 -27.74 19.89
CA ALA A 456 -2.65 -28.08 19.97
C ALA A 456 -1.84 -27.12 19.10
N ALA A 457 -1.03 -26.28 19.73
CA ALA A 457 -0.11 -25.37 19.08
C ALA A 457 1.25 -26.05 18.83
N GLU A 458 1.79 -25.91 17.63
CA GLU A 458 3.15 -26.31 17.28
C GLU A 458 3.98 -25.07 16.97
N GLU A 459 5.19 -25.02 17.53
CA GLU A 459 6.19 -24.01 17.19
C GLU A 459 6.96 -24.40 15.95
N LYS A 460 6.89 -23.56 14.93
CA LYS A 460 7.68 -23.70 13.72
C LYS A 460 8.67 -22.55 13.62
N LYS A 461 9.96 -22.89 13.65
CA LYS A 461 11.07 -21.96 13.40
C LYS A 461 11.35 -21.84 11.91
N ASP A 462 11.30 -20.62 11.38
CA ASP A 462 11.74 -20.33 10.01
C ASP A 462 13.28 -20.36 9.90
N ARG A 463 13.81 -20.40 8.68
CA ARG A 463 15.26 -20.37 8.38
C ARG A 463 15.97 -19.13 8.95
N GLN A 464 15.22 -18.06 9.23
CA GLN A 464 15.70 -16.82 9.82
C GLN A 464 15.64 -16.81 11.36
N GLY A 465 15.16 -17.90 12.00
CA GLY A 465 15.05 -18.01 13.46
C GLY A 465 13.73 -17.53 14.05
N ASN A 466 12.82 -16.96 13.25
CA ASN A 466 11.50 -16.51 13.71
C ASN A 466 10.63 -17.71 14.10
N ILE A 467 10.04 -17.68 15.31
CA ILE A 467 9.10 -18.70 15.80
C ILE A 467 7.70 -18.30 15.38
N THR A 468 6.96 -19.24 14.79
CA THR A 468 5.54 -19.09 14.44
C THR A 468 4.76 -20.21 15.10
N HIS A 469 3.69 -19.89 15.82
CA HIS A 469 2.82 -20.89 16.44
C HIS A 469 1.69 -21.22 15.48
N ILE A 470 1.50 -22.50 15.17
CA ILE A 470 0.48 -22.98 14.23
C ILE A 470 -0.41 -24.02 14.92
N ALA A 471 -1.72 -23.91 14.73
CA ALA A 471 -2.67 -24.90 15.23
C ALA A 471 -2.60 -26.20 14.41
N GLN A 472 -2.03 -27.28 14.96
CA GLN A 472 -2.00 -28.60 14.28
C GLN A 472 -3.39 -29.22 14.19
N ARG A 473 -4.15 -29.13 15.28
CA ARG A 473 -5.51 -29.67 15.40
C ARG A 473 -6.46 -28.54 15.75
N GLY A 474 -7.56 -28.43 15.01
CA GLY A 474 -8.61 -27.45 15.33
C GLY A 474 -9.22 -27.72 16.70
N GLY A 475 -9.55 -26.64 17.40
CA GLY A 475 -10.08 -26.63 18.77
C GLY A 475 -10.80 -25.32 19.07
N LEU A 476 -11.08 -25.08 20.35
CA LEU A 476 -11.63 -23.81 20.83
C LEU A 476 -10.53 -23.04 21.56
N LEU A 477 -10.43 -21.75 21.27
CA LEU A 477 -9.65 -20.78 22.01
C LEU A 477 -10.62 -19.93 22.81
N TRP A 478 -10.52 -19.92 24.13
CA TRP A 478 -11.38 -19.14 25.01
C TRP A 478 -10.66 -17.88 25.45
N VAL A 479 -11.37 -16.75 25.46
CA VAL A 479 -10.91 -15.52 26.13
C VAL A 479 -11.83 -15.28 27.30
N LEU A 480 -11.33 -15.47 28.52
CA LEU A 480 -12.07 -15.21 29.77
C LEU A 480 -11.95 -13.74 30.13
N SER A 481 -13.09 -13.08 30.32
CA SER A 481 -13.19 -11.64 30.59
C SER A 481 -12.38 -11.22 31.82
N GLY A 482 -11.71 -10.09 31.71
CA GLY A 482 -10.99 -9.42 32.79
C GLY A 482 -10.36 -8.10 32.33
N GLY A 483 -10.09 -7.20 33.27
CA GLY A 483 -9.35 -5.97 33.01
C GLY A 483 -7.86 -6.25 32.89
N VAL A 484 -7.30 -6.10 31.69
CA VAL A 484 -5.86 -6.30 31.44
C VAL A 484 -5.14 -4.96 31.37
N TYR A 485 -4.17 -4.76 32.24
CA TYR A 485 -3.36 -3.54 32.36
C TYR A 485 -1.96 -3.78 31.80
N ASN A 486 -1.54 -2.95 30.85
CA ASN A 486 -0.16 -2.94 30.36
C ASN A 486 0.73 -2.20 31.38
N LEU A 487 1.76 -2.87 31.89
CA LEU A 487 2.76 -2.28 32.77
C LEU A 487 3.82 -1.54 31.94
N LEU A 488 4.26 -0.40 32.44
CA LEU A 488 5.31 0.38 31.78
C LEU A 488 6.66 -0.37 31.83
N PRO A 489 7.56 -0.12 30.86
CA PRO A 489 8.94 -0.60 30.95
C PRO A 489 9.60 -0.11 32.24
N GLY A 490 10.13 -1.04 33.05
CA GLY A 490 10.72 -0.75 34.36
C GLY A 490 9.73 -0.59 35.52
N ALA A 491 8.41 -0.69 35.31
CA ALA A 491 7.44 -0.69 36.39
C ALA A 491 7.49 -1.98 37.22
N GLU A 492 7.45 -1.91 38.54
CA GLU A 492 7.37 -3.08 39.41
C GLU A 492 5.94 -3.20 39.98
N PRO A 493 5.30 -4.38 39.93
CA PRO A 493 3.98 -4.56 40.51
C PRO A 493 4.07 -4.48 42.04
N VAL A 494 3.18 -3.68 42.64
CA VAL A 494 3.08 -3.53 44.11
C VAL A 494 2.15 -4.61 44.71
N VAL A 495 1.24 -5.13 43.89
CA VAL A 495 0.23 -6.14 44.24
C VAL A 495 0.69 -7.57 43.92
N LYS A 496 0.10 -8.57 44.57
CA LYS A 496 0.34 -10.00 44.33
C LYS A 496 -0.92 -10.70 43.82
N ASP A 497 -0.73 -11.87 43.20
CA ASP A 497 -1.85 -12.72 42.79
C ASP A 497 -2.70 -13.13 44.00
N GLY A 498 -4.02 -12.96 43.88
CA GLY A 498 -5.00 -13.17 44.94
C GLY A 498 -5.30 -11.95 45.82
N ASP A 499 -4.59 -10.83 45.62
CA ASP A 499 -4.93 -9.58 46.32
C ASP A 499 -6.24 -8.98 45.76
N ARG A 500 -7.05 -8.39 46.65
CA ARG A 500 -8.24 -7.65 46.26
C ARG A 500 -7.92 -6.15 46.26
N VAL A 501 -8.13 -5.51 45.12
CA VAL A 501 -7.85 -4.08 44.91
C VAL A 501 -9.14 -3.29 44.73
N GLU A 502 -9.15 -2.06 45.22
CA GLU A 502 -10.23 -1.09 45.01
C GLU A 502 -9.87 -0.09 43.91
N GLN A 503 -10.86 0.70 43.48
CA GLN A 503 -10.62 1.77 42.52
C GLN A 503 -9.67 2.81 43.11
N GLY A 504 -8.60 3.12 42.39
CA GLY A 504 -7.57 4.09 42.79
C GLY A 504 -6.33 3.49 43.44
N ASP A 505 -6.34 2.19 43.78
CA ASP A 505 -5.17 1.50 44.34
C ASP A 505 -4.02 1.42 43.31
N VAL A 506 -2.79 1.45 43.81
CA VAL A 506 -1.57 1.39 42.98
C VAL A 506 -1.30 -0.06 42.60
N LEU A 507 -1.38 -0.37 41.31
CA LEU A 507 -1.09 -1.69 40.76
C LEU A 507 0.42 -1.90 40.56
N ALA A 508 1.10 -0.88 40.02
CA ALA A 508 2.54 -0.89 39.79
C ALA A 508 3.12 0.52 39.82
N GLU A 509 4.41 0.64 40.14
CA GLU A 509 5.12 1.94 40.15
C GLU A 509 6.41 1.89 39.33
N THR A 510 6.79 3.04 38.75
CA THR A 510 8.10 3.27 38.14
C THR A 510 8.77 4.47 38.81
N GLN A 511 10.07 4.41 39.02
CA GLN A 511 10.84 5.47 39.67
C GLN A 511 11.81 6.13 38.68
N LEU A 512 11.79 7.46 38.60
CA LEU A 512 12.75 8.26 37.84
C LEU A 512 13.85 8.73 38.79
N ARG A 513 15.13 8.46 38.48
CA ARG A 513 16.28 8.74 39.34
C ARG A 513 17.29 9.65 38.62
N THR A 514 17.96 10.54 39.36
CA THR A 514 19.08 11.35 38.84
C THR A 514 20.35 10.53 38.75
N ALA A 515 21.09 10.66 37.64
CA ALA A 515 22.35 9.98 37.41
C ALA A 515 23.54 10.69 38.06
N HIS A 516 23.48 12.01 38.26
CA HIS A 516 24.63 12.81 38.74
C HIS A 516 24.39 13.48 40.11
N GLY A 517 23.15 13.83 40.46
CA GLY A 517 22.85 14.64 41.63
C GLY A 517 23.20 16.12 41.42
N GLY A 518 22.71 17.00 42.29
CA GLY A 518 22.90 18.45 42.15
C GLY A 518 21.72 19.26 42.70
N VAL A 519 21.63 20.53 42.30
CA VAL A 519 20.56 21.44 42.73
C VAL A 519 19.41 21.41 41.73
N VAL A 520 18.21 21.11 42.19
CA VAL A 520 17.01 21.04 41.35
C VAL A 520 16.61 22.45 40.90
N ARG A 521 16.54 22.65 39.59
CA ARG A 521 16.01 23.83 38.90
C ARG A 521 14.73 23.43 38.15
N ARG A 522 13.60 24.02 38.53
CA ARG A 522 12.29 23.68 37.95
C ARG A 522 11.49 24.93 37.62
N ALA A 523 11.09 25.06 36.36
CA ALA A 523 10.07 26.01 35.95
C ALA A 523 8.69 25.60 36.52
N GLU A 524 7.92 26.55 37.07
CA GLU A 524 6.64 26.29 37.76
C GLU A 524 5.60 25.47 36.94
N GLN A 525 5.71 25.45 35.60
CA GLN A 525 4.81 24.73 34.69
C GLN A 525 5.54 23.81 33.68
N GLY A 526 6.83 23.54 33.89
CA GLY A 526 7.66 22.72 32.99
C GLY A 526 7.46 21.21 33.17
N ARG A 527 7.59 20.44 32.08
CA ARG A 527 7.63 18.96 32.08
C ARG A 527 9.03 18.38 32.26
N GLU A 528 10.02 19.26 32.29
CA GLU A 528 11.43 18.92 32.47
C GLU A 528 11.82 19.37 33.87
N ILE A 529 12.49 18.49 34.59
CA ILE A 529 13.19 18.81 35.83
C ILE A 529 14.66 18.92 35.44
N GLU A 530 15.24 20.09 35.64
CA GLU A 530 16.64 20.31 35.38
C GLU A 530 17.38 20.18 36.71
N ILE A 531 18.52 19.50 36.70
CA ILE A 531 19.38 19.38 37.87
C ILE A 531 20.69 20.04 37.50
N ILE A 532 21.01 21.13 38.19
CA ILE A 532 22.29 21.82 38.04
C ILE A 532 23.36 20.94 38.68
N THR A 533 24.20 20.33 37.85
CA THR A 533 25.30 19.49 38.31
C THR A 533 26.57 20.31 38.54
N ALA A 534 26.76 21.38 37.74
CA ALA A 534 27.93 22.24 37.79
C ALA A 534 27.61 23.62 37.18
N SER A 535 28.38 24.65 37.55
CA SER A 535 28.36 25.93 36.83
C SER A 535 29.77 26.49 36.73
N VAL A 536 30.10 27.10 35.59
CA VAL A 536 31.39 27.74 35.32
C VAL A 536 31.15 29.14 34.82
N GLN A 537 31.81 30.11 35.45
CA GLN A 537 31.81 31.50 35.02
C GLN A 537 33.11 31.80 34.27
N LEU A 538 33.02 32.37 33.07
CA LEU A 538 34.20 32.83 32.33
C LEU A 538 34.60 34.21 32.83
N ASP A 539 35.79 34.30 33.42
CA ASP A 539 36.34 35.48 34.07
C ASP A 539 37.04 36.46 33.11
N GLN A 540 37.50 35.99 31.95
CA GLN A 540 38.32 36.79 31.02
C GLN A 540 37.58 37.32 29.78
N ALA A 541 36.32 36.94 29.56
CA ALA A 541 35.56 37.28 28.36
C ALA A 541 34.45 38.29 28.67
N GLN A 542 34.49 39.46 28.01
CA GLN A 542 33.42 40.47 28.11
C GLN A 542 32.43 40.28 26.96
N VAL A 543 31.13 40.31 27.26
CA VAL A 543 30.06 40.16 26.27
C VAL A 543 29.34 41.49 26.10
N GLN A 544 29.37 42.03 24.88
CA GLN A 544 28.64 43.24 24.49
C GLN A 544 27.40 42.88 23.69
N ARG A 545 26.30 43.59 23.96
CA ARG A 545 25.06 43.48 23.20
C ARG A 545 25.07 44.50 22.07
N SER A 546 24.99 44.04 20.83
CA SER A 546 24.83 44.90 19.65
C SER A 546 23.45 44.68 19.03
N ALA A 547 22.68 45.76 18.85
CA ALA A 547 21.38 45.73 18.20
C ALA A 547 21.51 46.31 16.78
N SER A 548 21.32 45.47 15.75
CA SER A 548 21.22 45.91 14.36
C SER A 548 19.83 45.53 13.82
N GLY A 549 18.93 46.50 13.78
CA GLY A 549 17.54 46.30 13.34
C GLY A 549 16.72 45.45 14.32
N THR A 550 16.12 44.34 13.84
CA THR A 550 15.26 43.43 14.61
C THR A 550 16.00 42.24 15.24
N ARG A 551 17.32 42.14 15.05
CA ARG A 551 18.14 41.05 15.62
C ARG A 551 19.10 41.61 16.68
N GLU A 552 19.01 41.05 17.88
CA GLU A 552 20.01 41.22 18.93
C GLU A 552 21.16 40.24 18.67
N GLN A 553 22.40 40.73 18.72
CA GLN A 553 23.59 39.93 18.51
C GLN A 553 24.57 40.19 19.67
N TYR A 554 25.04 39.11 20.28
CA TYR A 554 26.01 39.20 21.38
C TYR A 554 27.42 38.94 20.85
N ILE A 555 28.33 39.85 21.18
CA ILE A 555 29.73 39.80 20.75
C ILE A 555 30.60 39.58 21.98
N ILE A 556 31.32 38.47 22.00
CA ILE A 556 32.33 38.18 23.01
C ILE A 556 33.63 38.85 22.56
N GLN A 557 34.17 39.74 23.39
CA GLN A 557 35.49 40.34 23.22
C GLN A 557 36.50 39.61 24.10
N THR A 558 37.57 39.10 23.48
CA THR A 558 38.68 38.50 24.21
C THR A 558 39.70 39.56 24.63
N PRO A 559 40.53 39.31 25.66
CA PRO A 559 41.61 40.22 26.07
C PRO A 559 42.63 40.53 24.97
N HIS A 560 42.69 39.69 23.94
CA HIS A 560 43.58 39.83 22.78
C HIS A 560 42.93 40.59 21.61
N GLY A 561 41.76 41.20 21.80
CA GLY A 561 41.07 42.03 20.80
C GLY A 561 40.32 41.25 19.72
N GLN A 562 40.11 39.95 19.91
CA GLN A 562 39.32 39.12 18.98
C GLN A 562 37.84 39.22 19.32
N GLN A 563 36.97 39.21 18.30
CA GLN A 563 35.53 39.30 18.45
C GLN A 563 34.87 37.99 18.01
N PHE A 564 34.09 37.36 18.89
CA PHE A 564 33.30 36.18 18.57
C PHE A 564 31.81 36.52 18.60
N PHE A 565 31.07 36.09 17.58
CA PHE A 565 29.62 36.15 17.59
C PHE A 565 29.05 34.94 18.34
N LEU A 566 28.31 35.21 19.42
CA LEU A 566 27.59 34.17 20.15
C LEU A 566 26.46 33.63 19.25
N LYS A 567 26.49 32.32 18.98
CA LYS A 567 25.48 31.63 18.15
C LYS A 567 24.35 31.05 18.98
N ALA A 568 24.64 30.67 20.23
CA ALA A 568 23.64 30.18 21.16
C ALA A 568 23.07 31.36 21.96
N ALA A 569 21.76 31.62 21.82
CA ALA A 569 21.13 32.71 22.54
C ALA A 569 21.13 32.43 24.07
N PRO A 570 21.19 33.46 24.92
CA PRO A 570 21.04 33.27 26.36
C PRO A 570 19.73 32.53 26.70
N GLY A 571 19.80 31.53 27.59
CA GLY A 571 18.67 30.65 27.93
C GLY A 571 18.41 29.50 26.93
N THR A 572 19.34 29.25 25.99
CA THR A 572 19.25 28.08 25.09
C THR A 572 20.17 26.94 25.57
N LYS A 573 19.63 25.72 25.54
CA LYS A 573 20.38 24.50 25.88
C LYS A 573 21.34 24.13 24.76
N VAL A 574 22.60 23.94 25.11
CA VAL A 574 23.70 23.56 24.23
C VAL A 574 24.20 22.17 24.64
N LEU A 575 24.24 21.24 23.69
CA LEU A 575 24.73 19.89 23.94
C LEU A 575 26.27 19.83 23.92
N ASN A 576 26.84 18.76 24.48
CA ASN A 576 28.28 18.51 24.39
C ASN A 576 28.73 18.49 22.92
N HIS A 577 29.87 19.13 22.61
CA HIS A 577 30.44 19.35 21.27
C HIS A 577 29.66 20.29 20.34
N GLN A 578 28.65 21.01 20.84
CA GLN A 578 27.94 22.03 20.06
C GLN A 578 28.68 23.39 20.09
N VAL A 579 28.51 24.15 19.01
CA VAL A 579 29.13 25.47 18.82
C VAL A 579 28.40 26.50 19.67
N ILE A 580 29.16 27.23 20.48
CA ILE A 580 28.68 28.33 21.32
C ILE A 580 28.88 29.66 20.62
N ALA A 581 30.05 29.88 20.02
CA ALA A 581 30.40 31.13 19.36
C ALA A 581 31.31 30.91 18.14
N GLU A 582 31.32 31.88 17.22
CA GLU A 582 32.10 31.85 15.98
C GLU A 582 32.95 33.12 15.86
N LEU A 583 34.22 32.98 15.52
CA LEU A 583 35.14 34.11 15.34
C LEU A 583 34.70 34.96 14.15
N ASN A 584 34.63 36.27 14.33
CA ASN A 584 34.42 37.21 13.24
C ASN A 584 35.75 37.46 12.51
N ASP A 585 35.96 36.80 11.37
CA ASP A 585 37.22 36.85 10.61
C ASP A 585 36.99 36.71 9.10
N ASP A 586 37.46 37.67 8.32
CA ASP A 586 37.28 37.69 6.86
C ASP A 586 38.48 37.05 6.10
N ARG A 587 39.52 36.59 6.81
CA ARG A 587 40.78 36.09 6.20
C ARG A 587 40.62 34.92 5.22
N TYR A 588 39.56 34.11 5.36
CA TYR A 588 39.31 32.92 4.54
C TYR A 588 38.09 33.08 3.63
N GLN A 589 37.72 34.32 3.29
CA GLN A 589 36.69 34.61 2.29
C GLN A 589 37.30 34.70 0.88
N THR A 590 36.57 34.15 -0.08
CA THR A 590 36.89 34.18 -1.51
C THR A 590 36.04 35.23 -2.21
N ASN A 591 36.33 35.54 -3.48
CA ASN A 591 35.55 36.51 -4.25
C ASN A 591 34.43 35.89 -5.09
N THR A 592 34.61 34.63 -5.49
CA THR A 592 33.68 33.84 -6.32
C THR A 592 33.65 32.39 -5.82
N GLY A 593 32.84 31.52 -6.43
CA GLY A 593 32.96 30.07 -6.28
C GLY A 593 34.31 29.54 -6.81
N GLY A 594 34.46 28.21 -6.83
CA GLY A 594 35.74 27.63 -7.24
C GLY A 594 35.95 26.19 -6.78
N ILE A 595 37.15 25.70 -7.03
CA ILE A 595 37.61 24.39 -6.60
C ILE A 595 38.59 24.58 -5.44
N VAL A 596 38.37 23.88 -4.34
CA VAL A 596 39.33 23.82 -3.23
C VAL A 596 40.21 22.58 -3.36
N LYS A 597 41.52 22.73 -3.19
CA LYS A 597 42.47 21.63 -3.06
C LYS A 597 43.30 21.77 -1.79
N TYR A 598 43.53 20.66 -1.10
CA TYR A 598 44.31 20.63 0.13
C TYR A 598 45.78 20.34 -0.17
N ALA A 599 46.67 21.14 0.38
CA ALA A 599 48.10 20.95 0.34
C ALA A 599 48.63 20.84 1.79
N GLY A 600 48.68 19.61 2.30
CA GLY A 600 49.19 19.31 3.66
C GLY A 600 48.16 19.47 4.79
N VAL A 601 46.90 19.81 4.48
CA VAL A 601 45.81 19.91 5.47
C VAL A 601 45.19 18.53 5.73
N GLU A 602 45.06 18.13 7.00
CA GLU A 602 44.32 16.93 7.40
C GLU A 602 43.05 17.30 8.17
N THR A 603 41.96 16.55 7.93
CA THR A 603 40.67 16.78 8.57
C THR A 603 40.07 15.53 9.21
N GLY A 604 39.43 15.69 10.37
CA GLY A 604 38.65 14.65 11.05
C GLY A 604 37.23 14.46 10.49
N LYS A 605 36.65 13.27 10.67
CA LYS A 605 35.23 13.00 10.31
C LYS A 605 34.29 13.65 11.32
N ALA A 606 33.57 14.70 10.94
CA ALA A 606 32.50 15.28 11.75
C ALA A 606 31.26 14.38 11.82
N ARG A 607 30.52 14.43 12.94
CA ARG A 607 29.24 13.73 13.21
C ARG A 607 28.05 14.28 12.40
N GLY A 608 28.25 14.67 11.14
CA GLY A 608 27.17 15.05 10.21
C GLY A 608 27.59 16.08 9.16
N LYS A 609 27.03 15.95 7.95
CA LYS A 609 27.33 16.81 6.77
C LYS A 609 27.14 18.32 6.99
N LYS A 610 26.34 18.74 7.98
CA LYS A 610 25.99 20.14 8.23
C LYS A 610 26.99 20.91 9.10
N GLN A 611 27.92 20.24 9.77
CA GLN A 611 28.80 20.86 10.78
C GLN A 611 30.24 21.14 10.27
N GLY A 612 30.56 20.86 9.00
CA GLY A 612 31.92 21.08 8.44
C GLY A 612 32.94 19.98 8.79
N TYR A 613 34.20 20.16 8.39
CA TYR A 613 35.33 19.25 8.64
C TYR A 613 36.30 19.90 9.62
N GLU A 614 36.50 19.28 10.79
CA GLU A 614 37.46 19.76 11.79
C GLU A 614 38.90 19.56 11.29
N VAL A 615 39.71 20.62 11.32
CA VAL A 615 41.12 20.58 10.96
C VAL A 615 41.91 19.91 12.07
N THR A 616 42.61 18.81 11.76
CA THR A 616 43.48 18.08 12.69
C THR A 616 44.94 18.44 12.51
N GLN A 617 45.32 18.84 11.29
CA GLN A 617 46.65 19.33 10.95
C GLN A 617 46.51 20.47 9.95
N GLY A 618 47.22 21.58 10.20
CA GLY A 618 47.27 22.75 9.35
C GLY A 618 48.11 22.53 8.10
N GLY A 619 48.00 23.46 7.15
CA GLY A 619 48.60 23.36 5.82
C GLY A 619 48.11 24.49 4.94
N SER A 620 48.19 24.32 3.62
CA SER A 620 47.72 25.32 2.66
C SER A 620 46.44 24.85 1.94
N LEU A 621 45.45 25.73 1.84
CA LEU A 621 44.31 25.57 0.93
C LEU A 621 44.59 26.30 -0.37
N LEU A 622 44.47 25.59 -1.48
CA LEU A 622 44.61 26.14 -2.81
C LEU A 622 43.20 26.34 -3.40
N TRP A 623 42.84 27.59 -3.65
CA TRP A 623 41.55 27.97 -4.23
C TRP A 623 41.71 28.34 -5.70
N ILE A 624 41.00 27.63 -6.56
CA ILE A 624 40.99 27.86 -8.01
C ILE A 624 39.62 28.49 -8.33
N PRO A 625 39.54 29.79 -8.63
CA PRO A 625 38.27 30.49 -8.75
C PRO A 625 37.45 30.04 -9.98
N GLU A 626 36.13 30.00 -9.81
CA GLU A 626 35.11 29.76 -10.84
C GLU A 626 33.87 30.59 -10.51
N GLU A 627 33.33 31.29 -11.49
CA GLU A 627 32.04 31.92 -11.35
C GLU A 627 30.97 31.00 -11.92
N CYS A 628 30.06 30.51 -11.07
CA CYS A 628 29.02 29.57 -11.47
C CYS A 628 27.63 30.20 -11.32
N HIS A 629 26.94 30.36 -12.44
CA HIS A 629 25.54 30.77 -12.51
C HIS A 629 24.64 29.53 -12.63
N GLU A 630 23.80 29.30 -11.62
CA GLU A 630 22.71 28.32 -11.73
C GLU A 630 21.53 28.95 -12.47
N VAL A 631 21.22 28.41 -13.64
CA VAL A 631 20.21 28.95 -14.55
C VAL A 631 19.11 27.91 -14.75
N ASN A 632 17.87 28.35 -14.97
CA ASN A 632 16.75 27.47 -15.34
C ASN A 632 15.94 28.15 -16.44
N LYS A 633 16.61 28.41 -17.56
CA LYS A 633 16.07 29.12 -18.72
C LYS A 633 16.23 28.26 -19.98
N ASP A 634 15.43 28.57 -20.99
CA ASP A 634 15.55 27.97 -22.32
C ASP A 634 16.89 28.34 -22.96
N ILE A 635 17.51 27.39 -23.66
CA ILE A 635 18.81 27.58 -24.31
C ILE A 635 18.80 28.73 -25.35
N SER A 636 17.64 29.02 -25.94
CA SER A 636 17.46 30.11 -26.92
C SER A 636 17.83 31.50 -26.39
N LEU A 637 17.95 31.67 -25.07
CA LEU A 637 18.30 32.93 -24.40
C LEU A 637 19.80 33.09 -24.14
N LEU A 638 20.62 32.14 -24.59
CA LEU A 638 22.08 32.16 -24.49
C LEU A 638 22.67 33.17 -25.49
N MET A 639 23.59 34.02 -25.02
CA MET A 639 24.22 35.09 -25.82
C MET A 639 25.67 34.79 -26.23
N VAL A 640 26.25 33.70 -25.71
CA VAL A 640 27.67 33.31 -25.88
C VAL A 640 27.79 31.84 -26.28
N GLU A 641 28.89 31.46 -26.92
CA GLU A 641 29.15 30.08 -27.37
C GLU A 641 29.96 29.28 -26.33
N GLU A 642 29.82 27.95 -26.35
CA GLU A 642 30.66 27.05 -25.54
C GLU A 642 32.14 27.25 -25.89
N GLY A 643 33.01 27.40 -24.88
CA GLY A 643 34.44 27.61 -25.08
C GLY A 643 34.84 29.03 -25.49
N GLN A 644 33.88 29.97 -25.58
CA GLN A 644 34.18 31.37 -25.88
C GLN A 644 34.81 32.08 -24.67
N TYR A 645 35.83 32.91 -24.91
CA TYR A 645 36.37 33.82 -23.89
C TYR A 645 35.51 35.09 -23.79
N VAL A 646 35.07 35.42 -22.57
CA VAL A 646 34.24 36.60 -22.29
C VAL A 646 34.94 37.55 -21.33
N GLU A 647 34.73 38.85 -21.52
CA GLU A 647 35.22 39.90 -20.62
C GLU A 647 34.22 40.14 -19.48
N ALA A 648 34.71 40.58 -18.32
CA ALA A 648 33.85 40.93 -17.19
C ALA A 648 32.80 41.99 -17.58
N GLY A 649 31.54 41.78 -17.19
CA GLY A 649 30.40 42.62 -17.55
C GLY A 649 29.68 42.24 -18.85
N THR A 650 30.13 41.19 -19.55
CA THR A 650 29.45 40.66 -20.74
C THR A 650 28.11 40.01 -20.37
N GLU A 651 27.06 40.26 -21.15
CA GLU A 651 25.78 39.57 -21.03
C GLU A 651 25.92 38.17 -21.63
N VAL A 652 25.85 37.14 -20.78
CA VAL A 652 26.11 35.74 -21.15
C VAL A 652 24.82 34.96 -21.40
N VAL A 653 23.76 35.27 -20.66
CA VAL A 653 22.37 34.86 -20.90
C VAL A 653 21.53 36.10 -20.70
N LYS A 654 20.38 36.19 -21.38
CA LYS A 654 19.46 37.32 -21.21
C LYS A 654 19.23 37.68 -19.73
N ASP A 655 19.58 38.92 -19.35
CA ASP A 655 19.53 39.50 -17.99
C ASP A 655 20.54 38.90 -16.98
N ILE A 656 21.58 38.20 -17.42
CA ILE A 656 22.66 37.63 -16.58
C ILE A 656 24.01 38.11 -17.13
N PHE A 657 24.76 38.80 -16.29
CA PHE A 657 26.06 39.38 -16.61
C PHE A 657 27.16 38.67 -15.84
N CYS A 658 28.29 38.41 -16.49
CA CYS A 658 29.46 37.86 -15.81
C CYS A 658 30.19 38.92 -14.98
N GLN A 659 30.76 38.53 -13.85
CA GLN A 659 31.59 39.38 -13.00
C GLN A 659 33.09 39.21 -13.29
N SER A 660 33.47 38.05 -13.81
CA SER A 660 34.84 37.65 -14.10
C SER A 660 35.05 37.53 -15.62
N ALA A 661 36.25 37.83 -16.08
CA ALA A 661 36.69 37.50 -17.44
C ALA A 661 37.19 36.04 -17.46
N GLY A 662 36.88 35.28 -18.51
CA GLY A 662 37.28 33.87 -18.61
C GLY A 662 36.57 33.08 -19.70
N ILE A 663 36.87 31.78 -19.78
CA ILE A 663 36.25 30.83 -20.71
C ILE A 663 34.88 30.38 -20.18
N VAL A 664 33.88 30.33 -21.07
CA VAL A 664 32.53 29.88 -20.77
C VAL A 664 32.38 28.36 -20.96
N GLU A 665 31.81 27.68 -19.96
CA GLU A 665 31.38 26.28 -20.02
C GLU A 665 29.89 26.17 -19.68
N ILE A 666 29.13 25.40 -20.47
CA ILE A 666 27.67 25.34 -20.46
C ILE A 666 27.20 23.90 -20.18
N THR A 667 26.35 23.74 -19.16
CA THR A 667 25.67 22.47 -18.87
C THR A 667 24.17 22.56 -19.17
N GLN A 668 23.68 21.68 -20.04
CA GLN A 668 22.27 21.62 -20.45
C GLN A 668 21.63 20.24 -20.24
N LYS A 669 20.32 20.22 -20.01
CA LYS A 669 19.53 18.98 -19.92
C LYS A 669 18.12 19.19 -20.45
N ASN A 670 17.73 18.43 -21.49
CA ASN A 670 16.43 18.53 -22.17
C ASN A 670 16.13 19.96 -22.68
N ASP A 671 17.08 20.57 -23.40
CA ASP A 671 16.99 21.93 -23.97
C ASP A 671 16.81 23.07 -22.94
N ILE A 672 17.02 22.77 -21.66
CA ILE A 672 17.05 23.74 -20.56
C ILE A 672 18.50 23.92 -20.10
N LEU A 673 18.96 25.17 -20.13
CA LEU A 673 20.23 25.60 -19.55
C LEU A 673 20.16 25.45 -18.03
N ARG A 674 21.10 24.69 -17.45
CA ARG A 674 21.15 24.39 -16.01
C ARG A 674 22.24 25.15 -15.29
N GLU A 675 23.43 25.16 -15.86
CA GLU A 675 24.61 25.76 -15.25
C GLU A 675 25.41 26.45 -16.34
N MET A 676 25.92 27.63 -16.01
CA MET A 676 26.89 28.34 -16.83
C MET A 676 28.06 28.73 -15.93
N VAL A 677 29.26 28.40 -16.38
CA VAL A 677 30.48 28.52 -15.60
C VAL A 677 31.45 29.39 -16.37
N ILE A 678 32.11 30.30 -15.67
CA ILE A 678 33.15 31.15 -16.22
C ILE A 678 34.44 30.82 -15.49
N LYS A 679 35.41 30.30 -16.25
CA LYS A 679 36.73 29.90 -15.77
C LYS A 679 37.74 31.03 -16.03
N PRO A 680 38.06 31.85 -15.01
CA PRO A 680 39.07 32.88 -15.16
C PRO A 680 40.45 32.27 -15.38
N GLY A 681 41.23 32.88 -16.28
CA GLY A 681 42.58 32.43 -16.60
C GLY A 681 43.14 33.08 -17.86
N GLU A 682 44.42 32.82 -18.09
CA GLU A 682 45.14 33.22 -19.30
C GLU A 682 45.05 32.10 -20.34
N LEU A 683 44.55 32.42 -21.52
CA LEU A 683 44.31 31.47 -22.60
C LEU A 683 45.49 31.45 -23.58
N HIS A 684 46.02 30.28 -23.87
CA HIS A 684 47.12 30.08 -24.83
C HIS A 684 46.73 29.02 -25.87
N LEU A 685 46.59 29.42 -27.14
CA LEU A 685 46.28 28.51 -28.26
C LEU A 685 47.44 27.51 -28.50
N MET A 686 47.08 26.27 -28.85
CA MET A 686 48.03 25.18 -29.05
C MET A 686 48.21 24.84 -30.54
N ASP A 687 49.40 25.11 -31.08
CA ASP A 687 49.78 24.68 -32.42
C ASP A 687 50.55 23.34 -32.42
N GLU A 688 51.16 22.97 -31.28
CA GLU A 688 51.95 21.75 -31.07
C GLU A 688 51.52 21.02 -29.79
N PRO A 689 51.71 19.69 -29.69
CA PRO A 689 51.44 18.95 -28.46
C PRO A 689 52.33 19.47 -27.30
N PRO A 690 51.79 19.60 -26.08
CA PRO A 690 52.48 20.23 -24.98
C PRO A 690 53.62 19.33 -24.48
N ALA A 691 54.70 19.95 -23.98
CA ALA A 691 55.86 19.22 -23.48
C ALA A 691 55.59 18.45 -22.17
N VAL A 692 54.54 18.85 -21.44
CA VAL A 692 54.12 18.29 -20.15
C VAL A 692 52.57 18.19 -20.14
N GLU A 693 52.04 17.12 -19.54
CA GLU A 693 50.60 16.95 -19.32
C GLU A 693 50.12 17.98 -18.30
N ALA A 694 49.36 18.97 -18.77
CA ALA A 694 48.91 20.11 -17.96
C ALA A 694 47.46 19.97 -17.49
N ASP A 695 46.69 19.03 -18.05
CA ASP A 695 45.26 18.92 -17.80
C ASP A 695 44.94 18.53 -16.36
N GLY A 696 44.21 19.38 -15.66
CA GLY A 696 43.79 19.14 -14.29
C GLY A 696 44.91 19.17 -13.25
N GLN A 697 46.11 19.65 -13.61
CA GLN A 697 47.29 19.66 -12.75
C GLN A 697 47.66 21.07 -12.26
N LEU A 698 48.24 21.12 -11.06
CA LEU A 698 48.87 22.33 -10.52
C LEU A 698 50.29 22.46 -11.08
N LEU A 699 50.53 23.52 -11.82
CA LEU A 699 51.78 23.83 -12.49
C LEU A 699 52.63 24.71 -11.59
N GLN A 700 53.80 24.19 -11.21
CA GLN A 700 54.74 24.91 -10.35
C GLN A 700 55.45 26.03 -11.13
N PRO A 701 55.85 27.12 -10.45
CA PRO A 701 56.72 28.13 -11.01
C PRO A 701 57.97 27.51 -11.67
N GLY A 702 58.29 27.92 -12.89
CA GLY A 702 59.39 27.40 -13.71
C GLY A 702 59.03 26.23 -14.62
N THR A 703 57.78 25.74 -14.63
CA THR A 703 57.34 24.68 -15.55
C THR A 703 57.18 25.24 -16.97
N THR A 704 57.93 24.69 -17.93
CA THR A 704 57.84 25.07 -19.36
C THR A 704 56.83 24.18 -20.07
N LEU A 705 55.71 24.77 -20.55
CA LEU A 705 54.64 24.06 -21.26
C LEU A 705 54.91 24.00 -22.77
N PHE A 706 55.36 25.13 -23.32
CA PHE A 706 55.79 25.32 -24.71
C PHE A 706 57.14 26.04 -24.71
N PRO A 707 57.93 25.98 -25.81
CA PRO A 707 59.22 26.68 -25.88
C PRO A 707 59.16 28.18 -25.53
N GLU A 708 57.99 28.81 -25.73
CA GLU A 708 57.74 30.22 -25.47
C GLU A 708 56.88 30.50 -24.21
N LEU A 709 56.42 29.46 -23.49
CA LEU A 709 55.53 29.61 -22.33
C LEU A 709 56.08 28.87 -21.10
N THR A 710 56.58 29.64 -20.13
CA THR A 710 57.00 29.14 -18.82
C THR A 710 56.14 29.79 -17.74
N VAL A 711 55.60 28.96 -16.85
CA VAL A 711 54.71 29.39 -15.77
C VAL A 711 55.53 30.11 -14.69
N GLU A 712 55.19 31.35 -14.36
CA GLU A 712 55.95 32.16 -13.38
C GLU A 712 55.46 31.99 -11.92
N GLU A 713 54.20 31.61 -11.73
CA GLU A 713 53.53 31.48 -10.44
C GLU A 713 52.73 30.17 -10.39
N LEU A 714 52.28 29.72 -9.21
CA LEU A 714 51.45 28.52 -9.13
C LEU A 714 50.15 28.72 -9.91
N ARG A 715 49.95 27.96 -11.00
CA ARG A 715 48.76 28.03 -11.86
C ARG A 715 48.11 26.66 -11.97
N TYR A 716 46.81 26.62 -12.27
CA TYR A 716 46.09 25.39 -12.56
C TYR A 716 45.88 25.27 -14.07
N GLY A 717 46.44 24.23 -14.69
CA GLY A 717 46.33 23.98 -16.12
C GLY A 717 45.07 23.18 -16.47
N GLU A 718 44.41 23.56 -17.55
CA GLU A 718 43.24 22.84 -18.08
C GLU A 718 43.24 22.96 -19.61
N TYR A 719 43.00 21.86 -20.32
CA TYR A 719 42.80 21.92 -21.77
C TYR A 719 41.36 22.29 -22.09
N VAL A 720 41.18 23.27 -22.97
CA VAL A 720 39.85 23.75 -23.38
C VAL A 720 39.76 23.78 -24.90
N ASP A 721 38.63 23.29 -25.42
CA ASP A 721 38.28 23.46 -26.82
C ASP A 721 37.64 24.84 -26.99
N THR A 722 38.29 25.70 -27.77
CA THR A 722 37.76 27.04 -28.10
C THR A 722 37.30 27.07 -29.55
N PRO A 723 36.45 28.04 -29.95
CA PRO A 723 36.09 28.24 -31.36
C PRO A 723 37.29 28.43 -32.30
N GLU A 724 38.44 28.84 -31.77
CA GLU A 724 39.68 29.12 -32.50
C GLU A 724 40.64 27.91 -32.55
N GLY A 725 40.37 26.84 -31.78
CA GLY A 725 41.18 25.64 -31.68
C GLY A 725 41.37 25.15 -30.24
N LEU A 726 42.17 24.09 -30.07
CA LEU A 726 42.55 23.58 -28.76
C LEU A 726 43.49 24.58 -28.06
N ALA A 727 43.22 24.88 -26.79
CA ALA A 727 44.02 25.83 -26.00
C ALA A 727 44.33 25.28 -24.60
N VAL A 728 45.38 25.81 -23.98
CA VAL A 728 45.65 25.65 -22.55
C VAL A 728 45.13 26.88 -21.82
N LEU A 729 44.27 26.67 -20.82
CA LEU A 729 43.83 27.70 -19.90
C LEU A 729 44.66 27.62 -18.61
N LEU A 730 45.41 28.68 -18.32
CA LEU A 730 46.19 28.83 -17.09
C LEU A 730 45.40 29.64 -16.07
N ARG A 731 44.80 28.92 -15.12
CA ARG A 731 43.90 29.48 -14.11
C ARG A 731 44.69 29.93 -12.87
N PRO A 732 44.34 31.07 -12.25
CA PRO A 732 45.00 31.53 -11.03
C PRO A 732 44.72 30.58 -9.85
N VAL A 733 45.66 30.50 -8.92
CA VAL A 733 45.52 29.72 -7.68
C VAL A 733 45.78 30.64 -6.50
N HIS A 734 44.80 30.81 -5.62
CA HIS A 734 44.94 31.58 -4.39
C HIS A 734 45.27 30.66 -3.22
N GLU A 735 46.36 30.92 -2.51
CA GLU A 735 46.80 30.12 -1.38
C GLU A 735 46.35 30.74 -0.05
N PHE A 736 45.65 29.96 0.78
CA PHE A 736 45.27 30.32 2.15
C PHE A 736 45.98 29.39 3.15
N THR A 737 46.82 29.95 4.01
CA THR A 737 47.57 29.19 5.02
C THR A 737 46.75 28.98 6.29
N ILE A 738 46.53 27.71 6.68
CA ILE A 738 45.89 27.30 7.94
C ILE A 738 46.98 26.90 8.96
N ALA A 739 46.89 27.41 10.18
CA ALA A 739 47.74 27.01 11.29
C ALA A 739 47.32 25.64 11.89
N ASP A 740 48.26 24.90 12.49
CA ASP A 740 47.96 23.63 13.18
C ASP A 740 47.06 23.82 14.41
N THR A 741 47.20 24.97 15.09
CA THR A 741 46.37 25.35 16.22
C THR A 741 45.78 26.74 16.01
N PRO A 742 44.49 26.95 16.33
CA PRO A 742 43.90 28.27 16.28
C PRO A 742 44.63 29.20 17.26
N ASN A 743 44.94 30.42 16.82
CA ASN A 743 45.51 31.48 17.66
C ASN A 743 44.46 32.10 18.59
N VAL A 744 43.70 31.27 19.30
CA VAL A 744 42.64 31.66 20.24
C VAL A 744 42.83 30.83 21.51
N PRO A 745 42.91 31.45 22.70
CA PRO A 745 43.05 30.70 23.94
C PRO A 745 41.79 29.84 24.19
N SER A 746 41.96 28.53 24.37
CA SER A 746 40.94 27.66 24.97
C SER A 746 40.88 27.90 26.47
N GLN A 747 39.68 28.04 27.03
CA GLN A 747 39.51 28.19 28.47
C GLN A 747 39.05 26.86 29.06
N GLU A 748 39.82 26.32 30.01
CA GLU A 748 39.47 25.13 30.79
C GLU A 748 39.15 25.57 32.22
N SER A 749 38.04 25.07 32.77
CA SER A 749 37.71 25.24 34.17
C SER A 749 37.40 23.88 34.79
N ILE A 750 37.93 23.65 35.98
CA ILE A 750 37.76 22.43 36.76
C ILE A 750 36.82 22.78 37.91
N ASN A 751 35.71 22.05 38.05
CA ASN A 751 34.83 22.23 39.20
C ASN A 751 35.48 21.57 40.44
N GLU A 752 35.62 22.29 41.55
CA GLU A 752 36.42 21.85 42.71
C GLU A 752 35.83 20.63 43.45
N ASP A 753 34.54 20.35 43.31
CA ASP A 753 33.82 19.34 44.12
C ASP A 753 33.33 18.09 43.36
N GLY A 754 33.49 18.01 42.04
CA GLY A 754 33.08 16.83 41.27
C GLY A 754 33.82 16.80 39.95
N GLY A 755 34.52 15.70 39.65
CA GLY A 755 35.48 15.50 38.54
C GLY A 755 34.97 15.70 37.10
N GLN A 756 33.96 16.54 36.90
CA GLN A 756 33.52 17.08 35.63
C GLN A 756 34.40 18.29 35.24
N THR A 757 35.03 18.20 34.08
CA THR A 757 35.79 19.30 33.48
C THR A 757 34.97 19.94 32.36
N ILE A 758 34.90 21.28 32.38
CA ILE A 758 34.24 22.06 31.34
C ILE A 758 35.30 22.87 30.62
N SER A 759 35.40 22.68 29.31
CA SER A 759 36.29 23.49 28.49
C SER A 759 35.58 24.05 27.27
N LEU A 760 35.96 25.28 26.91
CA LEU A 760 35.66 25.87 25.61
C LEU A 760 36.86 25.63 24.71
N ARG A 761 36.71 24.69 23.79
CA ARG A 761 37.75 24.35 22.83
C ARG A 761 37.58 25.17 21.55
N ALA A 762 38.62 25.89 21.16
CA ALA A 762 38.69 26.52 19.86
C ALA A 762 38.98 25.46 18.79
N VAL A 763 38.14 25.39 17.76
CA VAL A 763 38.22 24.41 16.68
C VAL A 763 38.12 25.14 15.35
N GLN A 764 38.99 24.82 14.40
CA GLN A 764 38.91 25.33 13.03
C GLN A 764 38.14 24.32 12.18
N ARG A 765 37.14 24.79 11.42
CA ARG A 765 36.32 23.94 10.57
C ARG A 765 36.29 24.44 9.14
N LEU A 766 36.55 23.53 8.21
CA LEU A 766 36.42 23.73 6.77
C LEU A 766 35.01 23.37 6.32
N PHE A 767 34.42 24.18 5.44
CA PHE A 767 33.06 23.94 4.96
C PHE A 767 32.99 22.98 3.77
N TYR A 768 34.08 22.85 3.02
CA TYR A 768 34.18 22.07 1.78
C TYR A 768 35.25 20.98 1.93
N LYS A 769 35.19 19.92 1.12
CA LYS A 769 36.20 18.83 1.08
C LYS A 769 37.31 19.11 0.07
N ASP A 770 38.43 18.40 0.21
CA ASP A 770 39.46 18.35 -0.83
C ASP A 770 38.89 17.93 -2.20
N GLY A 771 39.18 18.74 -3.23
CA GLY A 771 38.69 18.59 -4.60
C GLY A 771 37.22 18.96 -4.79
N GLU A 772 36.53 19.50 -3.78
CA GLU A 772 35.13 19.90 -3.91
C GLU A 772 35.00 21.17 -4.76
N ARG A 773 34.03 21.12 -5.68
CA ARG A 773 33.67 22.24 -6.55
C ARG A 773 32.50 23.02 -5.95
N VAL A 774 32.76 24.26 -5.55
CA VAL A 774 31.81 25.17 -4.93
C VAL A 774 31.16 26.06 -5.98
N LYS A 775 29.86 25.86 -6.20
CA LYS A 775 29.06 26.61 -7.18
C LYS A 775 28.54 27.89 -6.55
N SER A 776 29.16 29.02 -6.86
CA SER A 776 28.70 30.33 -6.41
C SER A 776 29.11 31.42 -7.37
N VAL A 777 28.29 32.46 -7.48
CA VAL A 777 28.65 33.73 -8.13
C VAL A 777 29.42 34.61 -7.15
N ASN A 778 28.98 34.64 -5.89
CA ASN A 778 29.58 35.46 -4.84
C ASN A 778 30.67 34.69 -4.08
N GLY A 779 31.50 35.44 -3.37
CA GLY A 779 32.47 34.92 -2.42
C GLY A 779 31.90 33.96 -1.39
N VAL A 780 32.66 32.91 -1.09
CA VAL A 780 32.35 31.94 -0.04
C VAL A 780 33.43 31.93 1.05
N GLU A 781 33.02 31.64 2.28
CA GLU A 781 33.93 31.40 3.39
C GLU A 781 34.43 29.96 3.36
N LEU A 782 35.76 29.77 3.41
CA LEU A 782 36.39 28.44 3.35
C LEU A 782 36.58 27.81 4.73
N LEU A 783 36.92 28.63 5.73
CA LEU A 783 37.26 28.20 7.07
C LEU A 783 36.65 29.16 8.10
N SER A 784 36.03 28.60 9.14
CA SER A 784 35.61 29.34 10.33
C SER A 784 36.33 28.81 11.57
N THR A 785 36.60 29.70 12.54
CA THR A 785 37.10 29.31 13.88
C THR A 785 35.95 29.38 14.87
N GLN A 786 35.62 28.27 15.52
CA GLN A 786 34.44 28.12 16.38
C GLN A 786 34.85 27.74 17.80
N LEU A 787 34.14 28.26 18.80
CA LEU A 787 34.24 27.83 20.19
C LEU A 787 33.18 26.76 20.45
N VAL A 788 33.64 25.57 20.84
CA VAL A 788 32.81 24.39 21.07
C VAL A 788 32.82 24.04 22.55
N LEU A 789 31.65 23.68 23.08
CA LEU A 789 31.52 23.18 24.44
C LEU A 789 32.08 21.76 24.55
N GLN A 790 32.95 21.51 25.50
CA GLN A 790 33.42 20.18 25.84
C GLN A 790 33.17 19.91 27.32
N ILE A 791 32.31 18.92 27.58
CA ILE A 791 32.03 18.40 28.92
C ILE A 791 32.70 17.03 29.00
N THR A 792 33.55 16.83 30.01
CA THR A 792 34.17 15.53 30.30
C THR A 792 33.83 15.15 31.73
N ASP A 793 33.35 13.92 31.94
CA ASP A 793 33.11 13.34 33.27
C ASP A 793 34.00 12.09 33.39
N GLU A 794 34.94 12.09 34.33
CA GLU A 794 35.88 10.97 34.52
C GLU A 794 35.24 9.72 35.13
N GLU A 795 34.06 9.83 35.75
CA GLU A 795 33.41 8.75 36.50
C GLU A 795 32.26 8.05 35.77
N SER A 796 31.73 8.61 34.67
CA SER A 796 30.53 8.09 33.99
C SER A 796 30.64 8.12 32.46
N HIS A 797 30.11 7.08 31.79
CA HIS A 797 30.03 7.02 30.33
C HIS A 797 28.77 7.73 29.75
N ASP A 798 27.87 8.22 30.60
CA ASP A 798 26.58 8.84 30.21
C ASP A 798 26.67 10.37 30.05
N VAL A 799 27.69 10.86 29.33
CA VAL A 799 27.87 12.31 29.08
C VAL A 799 26.81 12.87 28.12
N ASP A 800 26.07 12.00 27.41
CA ASP A 800 25.06 12.39 26.42
C ASP A 800 23.75 12.91 27.04
N SER A 801 23.49 12.67 28.34
CA SER A 801 22.32 13.21 29.06
C SER A 801 22.53 14.61 29.66
N LEU A 802 23.74 15.15 29.55
CA LEU A 802 24.09 16.48 30.04
C LEU A 802 23.94 17.53 28.93
N SER A 803 23.43 18.69 29.31
CA SER A 803 23.35 19.89 28.48
C SER A 803 23.90 21.07 29.25
N ALA A 804 24.35 22.12 28.58
CA ALA A 804 24.70 23.37 29.22
C ALA A 804 23.74 24.47 28.82
N ASP A 805 23.31 25.26 29.79
CA ASP A 805 22.59 26.50 29.57
C ASP A 805 23.56 27.68 29.63
N ILE A 806 23.34 28.65 28.75
CA ILE A 806 24.19 29.83 28.64
C ILE A 806 23.46 31.01 29.27
N GLU A 807 24.02 31.50 30.36
CA GLU A 807 23.50 32.63 31.12
C GLU A 807 24.44 33.85 30.97
N LEU A 808 23.85 35.05 30.98
CA LEU A 808 24.59 36.31 30.98
C LEU A 808 24.41 36.99 32.33
N ILE A 809 25.52 37.19 33.05
CA ILE A 809 25.53 37.94 34.31
C ILE A 809 25.94 39.39 34.00
N ALA A 810 25.11 40.37 34.35
CA ALA A 810 25.48 41.79 34.26
C ALA A 810 26.57 42.13 35.28
N ASN A 811 27.59 42.89 34.87
CA ASN A 811 28.63 43.36 35.80
C ASN A 811 28.09 44.41 36.80
N ASP A 812 27.10 45.20 36.39
CA ASP A 812 26.35 46.17 37.19
C ASP A 812 24.86 46.14 36.75
N PRO A 813 23.92 45.74 37.62
CA PRO A 813 22.52 45.57 37.27
C PRO A 813 21.74 46.89 37.05
N ASP A 814 22.31 48.05 37.38
CA ASP A 814 21.64 49.36 37.30
C ASP A 814 22.02 50.22 36.06
N ASP A 815 22.89 49.70 35.16
CA ASP A 815 23.31 50.36 33.91
C ASP A 815 22.68 49.66 32.68
N GLU A 816 22.21 50.41 31.68
CA GLU A 816 21.60 49.81 30.45
C GLU A 816 22.67 49.44 29.39
N ASP A 817 23.89 49.97 29.53
CA ASP A 817 25.04 49.73 28.64
C ASP A 817 26.13 48.85 29.30
N THR A 818 25.80 48.07 30.33
CA THR A 818 26.79 47.23 31.03
C THR A 818 27.32 46.07 30.19
N ASP A 819 28.63 45.82 30.30
CA ASP A 819 29.24 44.57 29.82
C ASP A 819 28.70 43.38 30.63
N TYR A 820 28.39 42.27 29.94
CA TYR A 820 27.97 41.02 30.56
C TYR A 820 29.14 40.03 30.67
N ARG A 821 29.07 39.09 31.61
CA ARG A 821 29.93 37.89 31.66
C ARG A 821 29.14 36.66 31.30
N LEU A 822 29.79 35.72 30.60
CA LEU A 822 29.20 34.45 30.23
C LEU A 822 29.31 33.45 31.40
N GLN A 823 28.19 32.89 31.82
CA GLN A 823 28.11 31.75 32.73
C GLN A 823 27.54 30.54 31.99
N ILE A 824 28.16 29.39 32.18
CA ILE A 824 27.75 28.11 31.59
C ILE A 824 27.30 27.20 32.73
N VAL A 825 26.03 26.80 32.73
CA VAL A 825 25.43 25.96 33.77
C VAL A 825 25.15 24.58 33.18
N ILE A 826 25.74 23.51 33.74
CA ILE A 826 25.45 22.14 33.31
C ILE A 826 24.16 21.67 33.96
N LEU A 827 23.25 21.18 33.13
CA LEU A 827 21.94 20.66 33.46
C LEU A 827 21.82 19.21 33.02
N GLU A 828 21.49 18.32 33.97
CA GLU A 828 20.84 17.03 33.69
C GLU A 828 19.35 17.29 33.49
N SER A 829 18.82 17.03 32.29
CA SER A 829 17.39 17.24 31.97
C SER A 829 16.60 15.94 32.09
N LEU A 830 15.75 15.83 33.11
CA LEU A 830 14.88 14.68 33.35
C LEU A 830 13.44 14.97 32.92
N VAL A 831 12.93 14.20 31.95
CA VAL A 831 11.56 14.38 31.44
C VAL A 831 10.57 13.61 32.31
N ILE A 832 9.59 14.32 32.86
CA ILE A 832 8.49 13.72 33.62
C ILE A 832 7.50 13.09 32.62
N ARG A 833 7.11 11.82 32.88
CA ARG A 833 6.04 11.17 32.11
C ARG A 833 4.72 11.92 32.31
N ARG A 834 3.93 12.05 31.25
CA ARG A 834 2.61 12.69 31.35
C ARG A 834 1.66 11.78 32.10
N ASP A 835 0.80 12.40 32.91
CA ASP A 835 -0.40 11.73 33.38
C ASP A 835 -1.26 11.36 32.18
N ILE A 836 -1.71 10.12 32.16
CA ILE A 836 -2.63 9.61 31.16
C ILE A 836 -3.90 9.26 31.92
N ASP A 837 -4.99 9.94 31.58
CA ASP A 837 -6.30 9.59 32.11
C ASP A 837 -6.62 8.14 31.73
N ALA A 838 -7.31 7.42 32.62
CA ALA A 838 -7.61 6.01 32.42
C ALA A 838 -8.46 5.81 31.14
N ASP A 839 -7.82 5.36 30.06
CA ASP A 839 -8.51 5.00 28.82
C ASP A 839 -9.34 3.71 29.03
N THR A 840 -10.10 3.32 28.03
CA THR A 840 -10.84 2.05 27.99
C THR A 840 -9.92 0.83 28.05
N THR A 841 -8.65 0.95 27.65
CA THR A 841 -7.69 -0.15 27.50
C THR A 841 -6.45 -0.06 28.40
N SER A 842 -6.18 1.08 29.03
CA SER A 842 -5.01 1.25 29.93
C SER A 842 -5.41 1.83 31.28
N GLY A 843 -4.74 1.38 32.35
CA GLY A 843 -4.86 2.03 33.66
C GLY A 843 -4.38 3.48 33.58
N GLY A 844 -4.98 4.35 34.37
CA GLY A 844 -4.53 5.73 34.47
C GLY A 844 -3.16 5.81 35.12
N THR A 845 -2.28 6.66 34.61
CA THR A 845 -0.97 6.91 35.22
C THR A 845 -0.99 8.24 35.94
N GLN A 846 -0.50 8.27 37.18
CA GLN A 846 -0.27 9.51 37.92
C GLN A 846 1.20 9.62 38.29
N THR A 847 1.83 10.73 37.89
CA THR A 847 3.23 11.01 38.18
C THR A 847 3.35 12.04 39.30
N HIS A 848 3.94 11.62 40.41
CA HIS A 848 4.24 12.46 41.56
C HIS A 848 5.72 12.87 41.54
N VAL A 849 5.97 14.18 41.47
CA VAL A 849 7.33 14.73 41.64
C VAL A 849 7.65 14.79 43.13
N VAL A 850 8.78 14.21 43.54
CA VAL A 850 9.17 14.06 44.95
C VAL A 850 10.09 15.20 45.41
N VAL A 851 10.66 15.96 44.47
CA VAL A 851 11.60 17.07 44.71
C VAL A 851 10.98 18.44 44.45
N LYS A 852 11.51 19.48 45.10
CA LYS A 852 11.12 20.90 44.92
C LYS A 852 12.26 21.70 44.28
N ASP A 853 11.90 22.85 43.71
CA ASP A 853 12.89 23.82 43.20
C ASP A 853 13.81 24.29 44.33
N GLY A 854 15.12 24.28 44.08
CA GLY A 854 16.16 24.60 45.05
C GLY A 854 16.59 23.44 45.97
N ASP A 855 16.00 22.25 45.86
CA ASP A 855 16.45 21.09 46.64
C ASP A 855 17.83 20.59 46.16
N GLU A 856 18.73 20.29 47.09
CA GLU A 856 20.02 19.65 46.81
C GLU A 856 19.88 18.13 47.00
N ILE A 857 20.08 17.36 45.92
CA ILE A 857 19.84 15.91 45.90
C ILE A 857 21.11 15.11 45.58
N PRO A 858 21.35 13.98 46.26
CA PRO A 858 22.51 13.13 45.98
C PRO A 858 22.31 12.29 44.70
N LYS A 859 23.42 11.83 44.14
CA LYS A 859 23.46 10.87 43.03
C LYS A 859 22.54 9.66 43.29
N GLY A 860 21.67 9.31 42.34
CA GLY A 860 20.73 8.18 42.44
C GLY A 860 19.42 8.45 43.19
N ALA A 861 19.20 9.69 43.66
CA ALA A 861 17.96 10.08 44.32
C ALA A 861 16.73 9.96 43.39
N VAL A 862 15.57 9.64 43.96
CA VAL A 862 14.30 9.54 43.21
C VAL A 862 13.71 10.94 43.03
N VAL A 863 13.54 11.34 41.77
CA VAL A 863 13.06 12.66 41.37
C VAL A 863 11.53 12.64 41.17
N ALA A 864 11.00 11.58 40.56
CA ALA A 864 9.57 11.39 40.35
C ALA A 864 9.17 9.92 40.42
N ARG A 865 7.93 9.64 40.82
CA ARG A 865 7.30 8.30 40.81
C ARG A 865 6.09 8.32 39.90
N THR A 866 5.97 7.35 39.02
CA THR A 866 4.78 7.16 38.17
C THR A 866 4.04 5.91 38.61
N GLU A 867 2.83 6.10 39.12
CA GLU A 867 1.97 5.04 39.62
C GLU A 867 0.90 4.68 38.58
N ILE A 868 0.68 3.39 38.35
CA ILE A 868 -0.42 2.87 37.55
C ILE A 868 -1.56 2.54 38.50
N LYS A 869 -2.70 3.22 38.37
CA LYS A 869 -3.84 3.07 39.28
C LYS A 869 -4.91 2.14 38.72
N CYS A 870 -5.51 1.37 39.63
CA CYS A 870 -6.64 0.49 39.34
C CYS A 870 -7.87 1.32 38.98
N LYS A 871 -8.49 1.01 37.84
CA LYS A 871 -9.68 1.74 37.35
C LYS A 871 -10.97 1.27 38.01
N GLU A 872 -11.10 -0.03 38.22
CA GLU A 872 -12.28 -0.71 38.76
C GLU A 872 -11.79 -1.85 39.65
N GLY A 873 -12.31 -1.91 40.88
CA GLY A 873 -11.86 -2.88 41.88
C GLY A 873 -12.18 -4.32 41.47
N GLY A 874 -11.32 -5.24 41.92
CA GLY A 874 -11.41 -6.65 41.56
C GLY A 874 -10.32 -7.49 42.23
N GLU A 875 -10.23 -8.75 41.82
CA GLU A 875 -9.21 -9.68 42.30
C GLU A 875 -8.07 -9.78 41.27
N ILE A 876 -6.82 -9.74 41.74
CA ILE A 876 -5.65 -9.93 40.87
C ILE A 876 -5.50 -11.42 40.56
N CYS A 877 -5.54 -11.80 39.29
CA CYS A 877 -5.56 -13.21 38.87
C CYS A 877 -4.50 -13.57 37.83
N GLY A 878 -3.37 -12.87 37.79
CA GLY A 878 -2.27 -13.17 36.87
C GLY A 878 -1.35 -11.98 36.65
N ILE A 879 -0.11 -12.11 37.13
CA ILE A 879 0.99 -11.18 36.86
C ILE A 879 2.02 -11.90 35.98
N GLN A 880 2.22 -11.45 34.75
CA GLN A 880 3.23 -12.04 33.87
C GLN A 880 4.66 -11.78 34.38
N ALA A 881 5.53 -12.80 34.30
CA ALA A 881 6.90 -12.77 34.79
C ALA A 881 7.88 -11.97 33.89
N GLU A 882 9.07 -11.69 34.41
CA GLU A 882 10.08 -10.72 33.90
C GLU A 882 10.57 -10.89 32.45
N ALA A 883 10.24 -11.99 31.75
CA ALA A 883 10.86 -12.35 30.47
C ALA A 883 10.17 -11.78 29.21
N GLU A 884 9.00 -11.16 29.32
CA GLU A 884 8.23 -10.64 28.17
C GLU A 884 8.45 -9.14 27.92
N ALA A 885 8.46 -8.74 26.64
CA ALA A 885 8.69 -7.36 26.22
C ALA A 885 7.59 -6.38 26.69
N MET A 886 6.38 -6.87 26.93
CA MET A 886 5.22 -6.11 27.43
C MET A 886 4.62 -6.88 28.61
N ARG A 887 4.85 -6.40 29.84
CA ARG A 887 4.32 -7.05 31.04
C ARG A 887 2.86 -6.66 31.25
N ARG A 888 1.98 -7.64 31.42
CA ARG A 888 0.54 -7.40 31.66
C ARG A 888 0.11 -7.91 33.03
N LEU A 889 -0.95 -7.30 33.56
CA LEU A 889 -1.57 -7.64 34.83
C LEU A 889 -3.08 -7.77 34.65
N LEU A 890 -3.67 -8.84 35.20
CA LEU A 890 -5.09 -9.16 35.08
C LEU A 890 -5.84 -8.84 36.39
N VAL A 891 -6.94 -8.08 36.26
CA VAL A 891 -7.91 -7.81 37.32
C VAL A 891 -9.26 -8.39 36.92
N VAL A 892 -9.78 -9.37 37.66
CA VAL A 892 -11.13 -9.91 37.46
C VAL A 892 -12.12 -9.09 38.27
N ARG A 893 -13.05 -8.43 37.58
CA ARG A 893 -14.02 -7.51 38.19
C ARG A 893 -15.34 -8.24 38.49
N GLU A 894 -16.17 -7.66 39.36
CA GLU A 894 -17.52 -8.20 39.60
C GLU A 894 -18.38 -8.19 38.32
N SER A 895 -18.13 -7.24 37.41
CA SER A 895 -18.80 -7.16 36.09
C SER A 895 -18.40 -8.29 35.12
N ASP A 896 -17.26 -8.94 35.36
CA ASP A 896 -16.78 -10.08 34.56
C ASP A 896 -17.33 -11.43 35.06
N VAL A 897 -18.13 -11.41 36.13
CA VAL A 897 -18.67 -12.60 36.80
C VAL A 897 -20.20 -12.61 36.72
N SER A 898 -20.77 -13.79 36.47
CA SER A 898 -22.20 -14.01 36.41
C SER A 898 -22.63 -15.06 37.44
N HIS A 899 -23.67 -14.74 38.20
CA HIS A 899 -24.26 -15.61 39.22
C HIS A 899 -25.55 -16.24 38.67
N LEU A 900 -25.59 -17.57 38.61
CA LEU A 900 -26.76 -18.34 38.20
C LEU A 900 -27.33 -19.09 39.40
N ALA A 901 -28.53 -18.73 39.84
CA ALA A 901 -29.22 -19.45 40.90
C ALA A 901 -29.67 -20.85 40.41
N ILE A 902 -29.40 -21.88 41.23
CA ILE A 902 -29.79 -23.26 40.96
C ILE A 902 -30.66 -23.80 42.11
N THR A 903 -31.68 -24.58 41.77
CA THR A 903 -32.55 -25.27 42.74
C THR A 903 -32.20 -26.74 42.92
N GLU A 904 -31.41 -27.30 41.99
CA GLU A 904 -30.96 -28.69 42.00
C GLU A 904 -29.44 -28.74 41.81
N LYS A 905 -28.83 -29.90 42.11
CA LYS A 905 -27.38 -30.08 42.03
C LYS A 905 -26.85 -29.73 40.63
N ALA A 906 -25.83 -28.87 40.57
CA ALA A 906 -25.17 -28.49 39.33
C ALA A 906 -24.64 -29.73 38.57
N THR A 907 -24.78 -29.71 37.25
CA THR A 907 -24.23 -30.74 36.35
C THR A 907 -22.80 -30.45 35.91
N VAL A 908 -22.28 -29.27 36.25
CA VAL A 908 -20.93 -28.78 35.92
C VAL A 908 -20.05 -28.67 37.17
N GLN A 909 -18.73 -28.68 36.99
CA GLN A 909 -17.72 -28.56 38.05
C GLN A 909 -16.87 -27.28 37.86
N PRO A 910 -16.22 -26.75 38.92
CA PRO A 910 -15.24 -25.67 38.78
C PRO A 910 -14.15 -26.02 37.77
N GLY A 911 -13.86 -25.09 36.85
CA GLY A 911 -12.95 -25.27 35.72
C GLY A 911 -13.62 -25.73 34.42
N ASP A 912 -14.90 -26.15 34.45
CA ASP A 912 -15.61 -26.51 33.23
C ASP A 912 -15.94 -25.26 32.39
N LEU A 913 -15.71 -25.38 31.08
CA LEU A 913 -16.07 -24.37 30.08
C LEU A 913 -17.50 -24.63 29.58
N VAL A 914 -18.36 -23.63 29.71
CA VAL A 914 -19.79 -23.73 29.41
C VAL A 914 -20.14 -22.72 28.32
N VAL A 915 -20.81 -23.19 27.27
CA VAL A 915 -21.29 -22.33 26.18
C VAL A 915 -22.73 -21.89 26.45
N ALA A 916 -23.09 -20.67 26.04
CA ALA A 916 -24.46 -20.16 26.13
C ALA A 916 -25.47 -21.17 25.55
N GLY A 917 -26.55 -21.45 26.31
CA GLY A 917 -27.59 -22.42 25.98
C GLY A 917 -27.36 -23.84 26.50
N GLN A 918 -26.17 -24.16 27.00
CA GLN A 918 -25.86 -25.44 27.66
C GLN A 918 -26.54 -25.53 29.04
N ALA A 919 -27.00 -26.72 29.42
CA ALA A 919 -27.60 -26.95 30.73
C ALA A 919 -26.52 -26.98 31.83
N VAL A 920 -26.71 -26.13 32.85
CA VAL A 920 -25.80 -25.99 34.01
C VAL A 920 -26.35 -26.74 35.23
N ALA A 921 -27.68 -26.82 35.32
CA ALA A 921 -28.43 -27.66 36.24
C ALA A 921 -29.75 -28.10 35.56
N PRO A 922 -30.45 -29.12 36.05
CA PRO A 922 -31.75 -29.50 35.51
C PRO A 922 -32.72 -28.30 35.46
N GLY A 923 -33.18 -27.94 34.26
CA GLY A 923 -34.06 -26.78 34.05
C GLY A 923 -33.36 -25.40 33.96
N VAL A 924 -32.06 -25.31 34.23
CA VAL A 924 -31.29 -24.05 34.18
C VAL A 924 -30.22 -24.11 33.08
N LYS A 925 -30.29 -23.18 32.13
CA LYS A 925 -29.32 -23.04 31.03
C LYS A 925 -28.45 -21.81 31.23
N ALA A 926 -27.19 -21.91 30.82
CA ALA A 926 -26.29 -20.76 30.79
C ALA A 926 -26.81 -19.70 29.82
N ILE A 927 -26.93 -18.46 30.27
CA ILE A 927 -27.33 -17.31 29.42
C ILE A 927 -26.13 -16.83 28.61
N GLN A 928 -24.94 -16.86 29.21
CA GLN A 928 -23.67 -16.42 28.63
C GLN A 928 -22.64 -17.54 28.70
N SER A 929 -21.70 -17.52 27.77
CA SER A 929 -20.56 -18.45 27.78
C SER A 929 -19.54 -18.03 28.84
N GLY A 930 -18.84 -19.00 29.42
CA GLY A 930 -17.84 -18.71 30.45
C GLY A 930 -17.23 -19.95 31.09
N CYS A 931 -16.31 -19.72 32.03
CA CYS A 931 -15.68 -20.75 32.85
C CYS A 931 -16.32 -20.78 34.25
N VAL A 932 -16.59 -21.97 34.78
CA VAL A 932 -17.14 -22.13 36.12
C VAL A 932 -16.06 -21.84 37.17
N LEU A 933 -16.23 -20.77 37.95
CA LEU A 933 -15.32 -20.46 39.07
C LEU A 933 -15.67 -21.26 40.32
N LYS A 934 -16.96 -21.31 40.66
CA LYS A 934 -17.44 -21.96 41.89
C LYS A 934 -18.86 -22.51 41.71
N THR A 935 -19.11 -23.67 42.31
CA THR A 935 -20.44 -24.29 42.39
C THR A 935 -20.82 -24.44 43.85
N THR A 936 -21.91 -23.79 44.27
CA THR A 936 -22.54 -24.03 45.57
C THR A 936 -23.88 -24.76 45.37
N PRO A 937 -24.53 -25.26 46.43
CA PRO A 937 -25.86 -25.88 46.31
C PRO A 937 -26.96 -24.93 45.82
N GLU A 938 -26.74 -23.61 45.91
CA GLU A 938 -27.73 -22.57 45.62
C GLU A 938 -27.37 -21.72 44.40
N GLU A 939 -26.09 -21.66 44.00
CA GLU A 939 -25.64 -20.89 42.85
C GLU A 939 -24.42 -21.50 42.12
N VAL A 940 -24.32 -21.19 40.83
CA VAL A 940 -23.11 -21.40 40.02
C VAL A 940 -22.56 -20.05 39.59
N VAL A 941 -21.28 -19.82 39.86
CA VAL A 941 -20.58 -18.58 39.53
C VAL A 941 -19.72 -18.82 38.29
N LEU A 942 -19.99 -18.07 37.23
CA LEU A 942 -19.29 -18.15 35.94
C LEU A 942 -18.43 -16.90 35.75
N ARG A 943 -17.15 -17.06 35.42
CA ARG A 943 -16.36 -15.99 34.79
C ARG A 943 -16.75 -15.95 33.32
N LEU A 944 -17.25 -14.80 32.88
CA LEU A 944 -17.68 -14.61 31.50
C LEU A 944 -16.52 -14.88 30.55
N GLY A 945 -16.78 -15.50 29.41
CA GLY A 945 -15.75 -15.79 28.44
C GLY A 945 -16.33 -16.10 27.07
N ARG A 946 -15.50 -15.94 26.04
CA ARG A 946 -15.92 -16.18 24.66
C ARG A 946 -15.08 -17.27 24.00
N PRO A 947 -15.71 -18.31 23.43
CA PRO A 947 -15.02 -19.28 22.60
C PRO A 947 -14.84 -18.76 21.16
N TYR A 948 -13.66 -19.00 20.61
CA TYR A 948 -13.29 -18.79 19.22
C TYR A 948 -12.88 -20.13 18.61
N ARG A 949 -13.52 -20.54 17.51
CA ARG A 949 -13.19 -21.80 16.85
C ARG A 949 -11.99 -21.61 15.93
N VAL A 950 -10.93 -22.36 16.19
CA VAL A 950 -9.68 -22.27 15.44
C VAL A 950 -9.60 -23.40 14.40
N SER A 951 -9.26 -23.03 13.16
CA SER A 951 -9.06 -23.99 12.06
C SER A 951 -7.65 -24.61 12.09
N THR A 952 -7.52 -25.82 11.56
CA THR A 952 -6.20 -26.46 11.39
C THR A 952 -5.32 -25.64 10.44
N GLY A 953 -4.11 -25.32 10.86
CA GLY A 953 -3.16 -24.49 10.12
C GLY A 953 -3.30 -22.99 10.35
N ALA A 954 -4.18 -22.55 11.27
CA ALA A 954 -4.23 -21.15 11.70
C ALA A 954 -2.95 -20.74 12.43
N LEU A 955 -2.48 -19.52 12.18
CA LEU A 955 -1.40 -18.89 12.93
C LEU A 955 -1.98 -18.36 14.25
N LEU A 956 -1.33 -18.73 15.35
CA LEU A 956 -1.65 -18.27 16.69
C LEU A 956 -0.65 -17.18 17.06
N GLN A 957 -1.15 -15.99 17.37
CA GLN A 957 -0.32 -14.87 17.87
C GLN A 957 -0.26 -14.84 19.40
N VAL A 958 -1.11 -15.63 20.05
CA VAL A 958 -1.23 -15.74 21.51
C VAL A 958 -0.97 -17.19 21.93
N GLY A 959 -0.33 -17.35 23.08
CA GLY A 959 -0.14 -18.61 23.80
C GLY A 959 -1.30 -18.95 24.72
N ASP A 960 -1.19 -20.12 25.36
CA ASP A 960 -2.10 -20.54 26.42
C ASP A 960 -1.75 -19.76 27.71
N HIS A 961 -2.77 -19.22 28.40
CA HIS A 961 -2.66 -18.32 29.54
C HIS A 961 -2.09 -16.91 29.26
N ASP A 962 -1.93 -16.53 27.99
CA ASP A 962 -1.57 -15.15 27.65
C ASP A 962 -2.68 -14.17 28.05
N LEU A 963 -2.28 -12.98 28.46
CA LEU A 963 -3.20 -11.88 28.75
C LEU A 963 -3.38 -11.03 27.50
N VAL A 964 -4.62 -10.84 27.06
CA VAL A 964 -4.98 -10.09 25.85
C VAL A 964 -5.85 -8.89 26.16
N GLN A 965 -5.67 -7.81 25.40
CA GLN A 965 -6.55 -6.66 25.42
C GLN A 965 -7.60 -6.76 24.31
N ARG A 966 -8.67 -5.98 24.44
CA ARG A 966 -9.67 -5.88 23.37
C ARG A 966 -9.01 -5.30 22.11
N GLY A 967 -9.07 -6.04 21.02
CA GLY A 967 -8.46 -5.68 19.74
C GLY A 967 -7.13 -6.39 19.44
N ASP A 968 -6.57 -7.13 20.41
CA ASP A 968 -5.40 -8.00 20.20
C ASP A 968 -5.74 -9.20 19.31
#